data_AF-A0A0M4T9T5-F1
#
_entry.id   AF-A0A0M4T9T5-F1
#
_cell.length_a   1.000
_cell.length_b   1.000
_cell.length_c   1.000
_cell.angle_alpha   90.00
_cell.angle_beta   90.00
_cell.angle_gamma   90.00
#
_symmetry.space_group_name_H-M   'P 1'
#
loop_
_entity.id
_entity.type
_entity.pdbx_description
1 polymer ?
#
loop_
_entity_poly.entity_id
_entity_poly.type
_entity_poly.pdbx_seq_one_letter_code
_entity_poly.pdbx_strand_id
1 'polypeptide(L)'
;MDFEDQILRTCENIDKNLANNKLCDERGFVSQAILSQLRNLVEYIFQKIHSSEEKIDTNEYQQTINENAIKYIKSKGGNFTFLIRFHNFLDKSVSHYTLSENSSERLMLKYFMYLVECKNFLRERYNIEVLRNLDKFPLNLDKKFMEYYEKIVEKIENKNVLSNSGKESNAYYVTKVKPFIVKEQIYYEVTFVNAVDTFSKFDKLIAFCKFRIFDNYTVNLWIRNENIEILNKSLQVKIIDSWEVSIRPAELQNFGKIFECSQKINRTSEYKELMQFLTRKKISLVDLIDSYDYQDIKRNIISKGQVSHIFDILDKAKAVTKDGRNTIRYLLHNLRNQVIKKQLPNNEDRCLSDLKLNSKCLPFEEMPFATSLINHNPSFYDLLECMDTSRREHELFARAVKSRIENSGSLFVDKKEFNFNNIDNLRSQFNSKLWPGNKNNPKGHTGRRIEEFQSHFYIKEYVEKSIEIIDGLDKLTQSGIQNYSNSVKEWIKNNLTLIDDKEKENIVINLFEKSKVALIYGAAGTGKTTLIDYVSQFFKENSKIFLANTNTAVDNLKRRIAASSKSEFKTVAKLIAGTDTKCDVLIIDECSTISNDDMQKVLNKVKFELILLVGDIYQIEAISFGNWFKIAQSFLDKATFTLEKTYRTKDKKLLKLWDEVRSFGDCISEILQRESYSQKLEDLSFEASDDEIVLCLNYDGLYGINNLNTILQENNKAKAVEWGLHRYKIGDPILFNEVERFKPLIYNNMKGKIVNIELEEKRIWFSIELEKSITGLDAQKYDFELLENSDKSVIKFYVNQYGTADEEGNPENNDEETVVPFHVAYAISIHKAQGLEYKTVKVVISSEVDEMITHNIFYTAITRAKENLQIYWSPEVEKKILESFKKRNSNKDIDFLQKLKK
;
A
#
# COMPACT_ATOMS: atom_id res chain seq x y z
N MET A 1 1.18 46.98 17.37
CA MET A 1 0.41 46.26 16.33
C MET A 1 -0.49 45.27 17.04
N ASP A 2 -1.79 45.24 16.74
CA ASP A 2 -2.71 44.30 17.40
C ASP A 2 -2.85 43.01 16.57
N PHE A 3 -2.07 41.99 16.95
CA PHE A 3 -2.08 40.69 16.27
C PHE A 3 -3.43 39.97 16.41
N GLU A 4 -4.24 40.31 17.42
CA GLU A 4 -5.57 39.75 17.62
C GLU A 4 -6.54 40.22 16.53
N ASP A 5 -6.56 41.52 16.23
CA ASP A 5 -7.35 42.10 15.14
C ASP A 5 -6.95 41.51 13.76
N GLN A 6 -5.66 41.24 13.54
CA GLN A 6 -5.21 40.57 12.31
C GLN A 6 -5.74 39.13 12.21
N ILE A 7 -5.67 38.35 13.29
CA ILE A 7 -6.26 37.00 13.36
C ILE A 7 -7.76 37.07 13.05
N LEU A 8 -8.51 37.98 13.71
CA LEU A 8 -9.95 38.13 13.53
C LEU A 8 -10.30 38.46 12.07
N ARG A 9 -9.63 39.44 11.45
CA ARG A 9 -9.88 39.82 10.05
C ARG A 9 -9.60 38.69 9.07
N THR A 10 -8.51 37.95 9.26
CA THR A 10 -8.20 36.80 8.41
C THR A 10 -9.25 35.70 8.57
N CYS A 11 -9.69 35.42 9.80
CA CYS A 11 -10.75 34.44 10.07
C CYS A 11 -12.11 34.87 9.51
N GLU A 12 -12.48 36.15 9.59
CA GLU A 12 -13.70 36.67 8.97
C GLU A 12 -13.72 36.48 7.45
N ASN A 13 -12.57 36.64 6.78
CA ASN A 13 -12.46 36.38 5.35
C ASN A 13 -12.67 34.89 5.03
N ILE A 14 -12.09 33.99 5.84
CA ILE A 14 -12.32 32.55 5.72
C ILE A 14 -13.81 32.23 5.94
N ASP A 15 -14.44 32.79 6.98
CA ASP A 15 -15.85 32.57 7.30
C ASP A 15 -16.79 33.09 6.21
N LYS A 16 -16.45 34.18 5.51
CA LYS A 16 -17.20 34.68 4.35
C LYS A 16 -17.17 33.69 3.18
N ASN A 17 -15.99 33.13 2.88
CA ASN A 17 -15.87 32.10 1.85
C ASN A 17 -16.66 30.83 2.21
N LEU A 18 -16.68 30.47 3.49
CA LEU A 18 -17.44 29.33 4.02
C LEU A 18 -18.96 29.55 4.11
N ALA A 19 -19.44 30.79 3.93
CA ALA A 19 -20.87 31.10 3.90
C ALA A 19 -21.48 31.03 2.48
N ASN A 20 -20.69 30.65 1.46
CA ASN A 20 -21.16 30.60 0.07
C ASN A 20 -22.19 29.48 -0.17
N ASN A 21 -23.40 29.83 -0.61
CA ASN A 21 -24.51 28.87 -0.83
C ASN A 21 -24.25 27.83 -1.93
N LYS A 22 -23.20 27.96 -2.74
CA LYS A 22 -22.78 26.98 -3.78
C LYS A 22 -21.59 26.09 -3.37
N LEU A 23 -21.30 26.01 -2.07
CA LEU A 23 -20.12 25.31 -1.54
C LEU A 23 -19.96 23.84 -1.98
N CYS A 24 -21.07 23.15 -2.25
CA CYS A 24 -21.02 21.76 -2.75
C CYS A 24 -20.59 21.69 -4.23
N ASP A 25 -20.93 22.69 -5.04
CA ASP A 25 -20.63 22.73 -6.48
C ASP A 25 -19.28 23.40 -6.78
N GLU A 26 -18.85 24.36 -5.95
CA GLU A 26 -17.65 25.19 -6.12
C GLU A 26 -16.56 24.89 -5.06
N ARG A 27 -16.55 23.67 -4.49
CA ARG A 27 -15.67 23.29 -3.37
C ARG A 27 -14.20 23.58 -3.64
N GLY A 28 -13.72 23.31 -4.85
CA GLY A 28 -12.32 23.55 -5.26
C GLY A 28 -11.96 25.03 -5.32
N PHE A 29 -12.86 25.87 -5.85
CA PHE A 29 -12.69 27.33 -5.90
C PHE A 29 -12.68 27.95 -4.50
N VAL A 30 -13.62 27.57 -3.64
CA VAL A 30 -13.65 28.01 -2.23
C VAL A 30 -12.40 27.57 -1.48
N SER A 31 -11.92 26.35 -1.76
CA SER A 31 -10.66 25.83 -1.19
C SER A 31 -9.47 26.69 -1.60
N GLN A 32 -9.35 27.12 -2.86
CA GLN A 32 -8.29 28.04 -3.30
C GLN A 32 -8.32 29.36 -2.52
N ALA A 33 -9.50 29.96 -2.36
CA ALA A 33 -9.65 31.23 -1.65
C ALA A 33 -9.21 31.10 -0.18
N ILE A 34 -9.62 30.04 0.52
CA ILE A 34 -9.24 29.79 1.92
C ILE A 34 -7.74 29.52 2.05
N LEU A 35 -7.17 28.63 1.21
CA LEU A 35 -5.75 28.27 1.24
C LEU A 35 -4.83 29.49 1.13
N SER A 36 -5.23 30.51 0.36
CA SER A 36 -4.48 31.76 0.20
C SER A 36 -4.28 32.54 1.50
N GLN A 37 -5.13 32.32 2.50
CA GLN A 37 -5.13 33.04 3.79
C GLN A 37 -4.42 32.27 4.91
N LEU A 38 -4.23 30.96 4.77
CA LEU A 38 -3.82 30.08 5.87
C LEU A 38 -2.41 30.37 6.40
N ARG A 39 -1.46 30.70 5.52
CA ARG A 39 -0.10 31.03 5.93
C ARG A 39 -0.10 32.25 6.85
N ASN A 40 -0.76 33.32 6.43
CA ASN A 40 -0.88 34.55 7.19
C ASN A 40 -1.56 34.28 8.54
N LEU A 41 -2.65 33.51 8.57
CA LEU A 41 -3.32 33.13 9.82
C LEU A 41 -2.34 32.46 10.81
N VAL A 42 -1.57 31.48 10.36
CA VAL A 42 -0.62 30.75 11.22
C VAL A 42 0.52 31.66 11.69
N GLU A 43 1.05 32.51 10.81
CA GLU A 43 2.08 33.49 11.17
C GLU A 43 1.57 34.50 12.21
N TYR A 44 0.35 35.02 12.08
CA TYR A 44 -0.26 35.90 13.08
C TYR A 44 -0.47 35.20 14.43
N ILE A 45 -0.83 33.91 14.43
CA ILE A 45 -0.89 33.11 15.67
C ILE A 45 0.51 33.01 16.32
N PHE A 46 1.57 32.82 15.53
CA PHE A 46 2.94 32.77 16.06
C PHE A 46 3.34 34.10 16.71
N GLN A 47 3.01 35.21 16.06
CA GLN A 47 3.26 36.55 16.58
C GLN A 47 2.48 36.82 17.88
N LYS A 48 1.20 36.42 17.95
CA LYS A 48 0.39 36.52 19.18
C LYS A 48 1.00 35.73 20.34
N ILE A 49 1.47 34.52 20.08
CA ILE A 49 2.15 33.71 21.11
C ILE A 49 3.44 34.39 21.55
N HIS A 50 4.31 34.81 20.62
CA HIS A 50 5.58 35.45 20.94
C HIS A 50 5.39 36.73 21.75
N SER A 51 4.45 37.60 21.34
CA SER A 51 4.10 38.85 22.04
C SER A 51 3.46 38.66 23.41
N SER A 52 2.85 37.49 23.68
CA SER A 52 2.27 37.18 24.98
C SER A 52 3.32 36.77 26.03
N GLU A 53 4.52 36.38 25.61
CA GLU A 53 5.58 35.89 26.48
C GLU A 53 6.85 36.76 26.46
N GLU A 54 7.14 37.45 25.35
CA GLU A 54 8.26 38.39 25.20
C GLU A 54 7.81 39.72 24.58
N LYS A 55 8.48 40.83 24.92
CA LYS A 55 8.22 42.13 24.29
C LYS A 55 8.74 42.11 22.84
N ILE A 56 7.83 42.27 21.88
CA ILE A 56 8.17 42.44 20.47
C ILE A 56 8.40 43.94 20.18
N ASP A 57 9.50 44.28 19.50
CA ASP A 57 9.68 45.63 18.95
C ASP A 57 8.79 45.81 17.72
N THR A 58 7.69 46.55 17.90
CA THR A 58 6.73 46.80 16.82
C THR A 58 7.20 47.83 15.79
N ASN A 59 8.40 48.40 15.95
CA ASN A 59 9.01 49.31 14.97
C ASN A 59 9.85 48.57 13.91
N GLU A 60 10.08 47.26 14.07
CA GLU A 60 10.76 46.44 13.07
C GLU A 60 9.88 46.17 11.84
N TYR A 61 10.50 45.84 10.71
CA TYR A 61 9.77 45.38 9.52
C TYR A 61 8.97 44.11 9.83
N GLN A 62 7.74 44.03 9.31
CA GLN A 62 6.83 42.88 9.51
C GLN A 62 7.49 41.53 9.22
N GLN A 63 8.40 41.48 8.24
CA GLN A 63 9.15 40.28 7.90
C GLN A 63 10.09 39.83 9.03
N THR A 64 10.79 40.77 9.68
CA THR A 64 11.66 40.49 10.82
C THR A 64 10.87 40.02 12.03
N ILE A 65 9.72 40.65 12.31
CA ILE A 65 8.79 40.24 13.37
C ILE A 65 8.32 38.79 13.15
N ASN A 66 7.93 38.45 11.91
CA ASN A 66 7.56 37.10 11.50
C ASN A 66 8.69 36.09 11.70
N GLU A 67 9.90 36.38 11.22
CA GLU A 67 11.05 35.48 11.34
C GLU A 67 11.42 35.22 12.80
N ASN A 68 11.36 36.23 13.65
CA ASN A 68 11.63 36.12 15.08
C ASN A 68 10.56 35.28 15.79
N ALA A 69 9.28 35.51 15.50
CA ALA A 69 8.19 34.71 16.06
C ALA A 69 8.26 33.23 15.63
N ILE A 70 8.61 32.95 14.36
CA ILE A 70 8.83 31.59 13.86
C ILE A 70 9.99 30.92 14.59
N LYS A 71 11.13 31.60 14.75
CA LYS A 71 12.29 31.08 15.50
C LYS A 71 11.93 30.80 16.96
N TYR A 72 11.20 31.71 17.59
CA TYR A 72 10.74 31.58 18.97
C TYR A 72 9.86 30.35 19.16
N ILE A 73 8.79 30.22 18.38
CA ILE A 73 7.87 29.07 18.43
C ILE A 73 8.64 27.76 18.19
N LYS A 74 9.50 27.72 17.17
CA LYS A 74 10.34 26.55 16.86
C LYS A 74 11.27 26.20 18.02
N SER A 75 11.77 27.19 18.76
CA SER A 75 12.62 26.96 19.93
C SER A 75 11.86 26.39 21.14
N LYS A 76 10.57 26.75 21.30
CA LYS A 76 9.74 26.29 22.42
C LYS A 76 9.18 24.88 22.23
N GLY A 77 8.87 24.48 20.99
CA GLY A 77 8.37 23.13 20.68
C GLY A 77 7.13 22.71 21.49
N GLY A 78 6.92 21.41 21.65
CA GLY A 78 5.89 20.87 22.56
C GLY A 78 4.45 21.19 22.11
N ASN A 79 3.70 21.95 22.90
CA ASN A 79 2.28 22.28 22.62
C ASN A 79 2.10 23.10 21.33
N PHE A 80 3.16 23.71 20.81
CA PHE A 80 3.15 24.44 19.54
C PHE A 80 3.56 23.57 18.33
N THR A 81 3.81 22.28 18.53
CA THR A 81 4.28 21.38 17.45
C THR A 81 3.29 21.30 16.29
N PHE A 82 1.97 21.29 16.56
CA PHE A 82 0.96 21.26 15.49
C PHE A 82 1.02 22.50 14.61
N LEU A 83 1.22 23.67 15.23
CA LEU A 83 1.39 24.97 14.58
C LEU A 83 2.66 25.01 13.72
N ILE A 84 3.78 24.51 14.23
CA ILE A 84 5.05 24.39 13.48
C ILE A 84 4.86 23.47 12.27
N ARG A 85 4.22 22.31 12.45
CA ARG A 85 3.94 21.35 11.38
C ARG A 85 3.04 21.97 10.31
N PHE A 86 1.98 22.68 10.73
CA PHE A 86 1.07 23.32 9.80
C PHE A 86 1.77 24.39 8.96
N HIS A 87 2.56 25.26 9.60
CA HIS A 87 3.38 26.25 8.91
C HIS A 87 4.33 25.61 7.90
N ASN A 88 5.04 24.55 8.27
CA ASN A 88 5.96 23.85 7.37
C ASN A 88 5.25 23.22 6.15
N PHE A 89 4.02 22.75 6.29
CA PHE A 89 3.22 22.26 5.17
C PHE A 89 2.75 23.40 4.26
N LEU A 90 2.30 24.50 4.83
CA LEU A 90 1.89 25.70 4.07
C LEU A 90 3.06 26.29 3.31
N ASP A 91 4.24 26.39 3.93
CA ASP A 91 5.45 26.91 3.30
C ASP A 91 5.87 26.08 2.07
N LYS A 92 5.62 24.77 2.06
CA LYS A 92 5.92 23.89 0.91
C LYS A 92 4.84 23.90 -0.18
N SER A 93 3.58 24.14 0.19
CA SER A 93 2.43 24.00 -0.71
C SER A 93 1.97 25.32 -1.34
N VAL A 94 2.19 26.46 -0.66
CA VAL A 94 1.64 27.77 -1.05
C VAL A 94 2.70 28.69 -1.68
N SER A 95 3.99 28.50 -1.39
CA SER A 95 5.06 29.39 -1.88
C SER A 95 5.51 29.13 -3.33
N HIS A 96 5.16 27.98 -3.91
CA HIS A 96 5.73 27.52 -5.20
C HIS A 96 4.70 27.14 -6.28
N TYR A 97 3.40 27.24 -6.02
CA TYR A 97 2.38 26.72 -6.95
C TYR A 97 1.09 27.56 -6.97
N THR A 98 0.61 27.92 -8.17
CA THR A 98 -0.82 28.16 -8.41
C THR A 98 -1.52 26.80 -8.43
N LEU A 99 -2.14 26.43 -7.32
CA LEU A 99 -2.82 25.14 -7.19
C LEU A 99 -4.08 25.10 -8.05
N SER A 100 -4.27 24.03 -8.83
CA SER A 100 -5.56 23.77 -9.49
C SER A 100 -6.66 23.54 -8.46
N GLU A 101 -7.93 23.78 -8.82
CA GLU A 101 -9.07 23.62 -7.91
C GLU A 101 -9.10 22.23 -7.24
N ASN A 102 -8.83 21.16 -7.99
CA ASN A 102 -8.75 19.79 -7.47
C ASN A 102 -7.60 19.60 -6.47
N SER A 103 -6.44 20.22 -6.72
CA SER A 103 -5.30 20.15 -5.80
C SER A 103 -5.57 20.93 -4.52
N SER A 104 -6.21 22.08 -4.66
CA SER A 104 -6.64 22.92 -3.53
C SER A 104 -7.68 22.24 -2.67
N GLU A 105 -8.66 21.57 -3.26
CA GLU A 105 -9.66 20.79 -2.52
C GLU A 105 -9.01 19.71 -1.63
N ARG A 106 -8.05 18.95 -2.17
CA ARG A 106 -7.31 17.91 -1.42
C ARG A 106 -6.49 18.50 -0.27
N LEU A 107 -5.82 19.63 -0.51
CA LEU A 107 -5.05 20.32 0.53
C LEU A 107 -5.96 20.91 1.59
N MET A 108 -7.11 21.46 1.21
CA MET A 108 -8.10 21.99 2.15
C MET A 108 -8.64 20.87 3.04
N LEU A 109 -9.01 19.71 2.48
CA LEU A 109 -9.37 18.52 3.24
C LEU A 109 -8.31 18.14 4.30
N LYS A 110 -7.03 18.18 3.92
CA LYS A 110 -5.91 17.94 4.85
C LYS A 110 -5.79 19.03 5.92
N TYR A 111 -5.92 20.30 5.53
CA TYR A 111 -5.68 21.46 6.40
C TYR A 111 -6.88 21.81 7.28
N PHE A 112 -8.05 21.28 6.98
CA PHE A 112 -9.26 21.51 7.77
C PHE A 112 -9.08 21.11 9.24
N MET A 113 -8.40 19.99 9.51
CA MET A 113 -8.08 19.58 10.88
C MET A 113 -7.24 20.64 11.62
N TYR A 114 -6.24 21.21 10.96
CA TYR A 114 -5.41 22.25 11.55
C TYR A 114 -6.20 23.54 11.83
N LEU A 115 -7.20 23.86 11.01
CA LEU A 115 -8.10 24.98 11.29
C LEU A 115 -8.94 24.74 12.55
N VAL A 116 -9.45 23.52 12.74
CA VAL A 116 -10.17 23.14 13.96
C VAL A 116 -9.23 23.17 15.18
N GLU A 117 -8.01 22.67 15.07
CA GLU A 117 -6.99 22.76 16.12
C GLU A 117 -6.65 24.22 16.46
N CYS A 118 -6.48 25.10 15.45
CA CYS A 118 -6.28 26.54 15.65
C CYS A 118 -7.47 27.20 16.36
N LYS A 119 -8.71 26.89 15.95
CA LYS A 119 -9.94 27.38 16.60
C LYS A 119 -9.97 27.01 18.08
N ASN A 120 -9.74 25.73 18.39
CA ASN A 120 -9.74 25.24 19.77
C ASN A 120 -8.59 25.85 20.59
N PHE A 121 -7.37 25.92 20.04
CA PHE A 121 -6.21 26.50 20.70
C PHE A 121 -6.42 27.98 21.06
N LEU A 122 -6.93 28.78 20.12
CA LEU A 122 -7.21 30.21 20.34
C LEU A 122 -8.31 30.41 21.39
N ARG A 123 -9.37 29.59 21.37
CA ARG A 123 -10.43 29.62 22.39
C ARG A 123 -9.91 29.23 23.77
N GLU A 124 -9.18 28.12 23.87
CA GLU A 124 -8.74 27.58 25.16
C GLU A 124 -7.62 28.40 25.83
N ARG A 125 -6.64 28.90 25.04
CA ARG A 125 -5.49 29.62 25.58
C ARG A 125 -5.71 31.13 25.70
N TYR A 126 -6.47 31.71 24.78
CA TYR A 126 -6.63 33.17 24.66
C TYR A 126 -8.07 33.65 24.75
N ASN A 127 -9.06 32.74 24.83
CA ASN A 127 -10.50 33.08 24.82
C ASN A 127 -10.93 33.87 23.57
N ILE A 128 -10.30 33.61 22.42
CA ILE A 128 -10.62 34.26 21.13
C ILE A 128 -11.50 33.31 20.31
N GLU A 129 -12.71 33.75 19.95
CA GLU A 129 -13.62 32.99 19.09
C GLU A 129 -13.42 33.32 17.60
N VAL A 130 -13.05 32.31 16.81
CA VAL A 130 -12.77 32.44 15.36
C VAL A 130 -13.37 31.28 14.57
N LEU A 131 -13.38 31.40 13.23
CA LEU A 131 -13.70 30.32 12.30
C LEU A 131 -15.09 29.73 12.58
N ARG A 132 -16.09 30.62 12.62
CA ARG A 132 -17.47 30.34 13.06
C ARG A 132 -18.26 29.49 12.06
N ASN A 133 -17.87 29.47 10.79
CA ASN A 133 -18.56 28.77 9.71
C ASN A 133 -17.82 27.49 9.26
N LEU A 134 -16.87 26.97 10.05
CA LEU A 134 -16.12 25.75 9.67
C LEU A 134 -17.04 24.55 9.41
N ASP A 135 -18.11 24.41 10.19
CA ASP A 135 -19.15 23.38 10.05
C ASP A 135 -19.83 23.36 8.67
N LYS A 136 -19.85 24.49 7.96
CA LYS A 136 -20.44 24.61 6.62
C LYS A 136 -19.59 23.99 5.51
N PHE A 137 -18.31 23.71 5.75
CA PHE A 137 -17.47 23.08 4.73
C PHE A 137 -17.85 21.60 4.57
N PRO A 138 -18.25 21.13 3.38
CA PRO A 138 -18.62 19.74 3.17
C PRO A 138 -17.36 18.87 3.24
N LEU A 139 -17.12 18.20 4.37
CA LEU A 139 -15.99 17.28 4.55
C LEU A 139 -16.19 15.97 3.80
N ASN A 140 -17.40 15.42 3.89
CA ASN A 140 -17.83 14.25 3.14
C ASN A 140 -19.09 14.58 2.33
N LEU A 141 -19.16 14.04 1.11
CA LEU A 141 -20.31 14.19 0.22
C LEU A 141 -21.34 13.05 0.44
N ASP A 142 -20.96 11.95 1.09
CA ASP A 142 -21.84 10.83 1.42
C ASP A 142 -22.51 11.03 2.79
N LYS A 143 -23.84 11.18 2.79
CA LYS A 143 -24.64 11.41 4.00
C LYS A 143 -24.69 10.19 4.94
N LYS A 144 -24.72 8.96 4.41
CA LYS A 144 -24.72 7.75 5.27
C LYS A 144 -23.39 7.56 5.97
N PHE A 145 -22.33 8.02 5.34
CA PHE A 145 -21.02 8.01 5.97
C PHE A 145 -20.93 8.95 7.17
N MET A 146 -21.60 10.11 7.11
CA MET A 146 -21.74 10.98 8.29
C MET A 146 -22.59 10.32 9.38
N GLU A 147 -23.71 9.69 9.02
CA GLU A 147 -24.54 8.93 9.97
C GLU A 147 -23.74 7.82 10.70
N TYR A 148 -22.85 7.13 9.97
CA TYR A 148 -21.95 6.12 10.55
C TYR A 148 -21.06 6.69 11.66
N TYR A 149 -20.37 7.79 11.38
CA TYR A 149 -19.52 8.41 12.38
C TYR A 149 -20.33 9.03 13.52
N GLU A 150 -21.51 9.60 13.25
CA GLU A 150 -22.39 10.13 14.28
C GLU A 150 -22.79 9.04 15.29
N LYS A 151 -23.22 7.87 14.82
CA LYS A 151 -23.57 6.72 15.68
C LYS A 151 -22.38 6.19 16.47
N ILE A 152 -21.19 6.19 15.88
CA ILE A 152 -19.95 5.85 16.62
C ILE A 152 -19.67 6.87 17.71
N VAL A 153 -19.78 8.17 17.39
CA VAL A 153 -19.50 9.25 18.34
C VAL A 153 -20.47 9.22 19.53
N GLU A 154 -21.73 8.89 19.30
CA GLU A 154 -22.70 8.65 20.39
C GLU A 154 -22.21 7.58 21.37
N LYS A 155 -21.59 6.50 20.86
CA LYS A 155 -21.00 5.44 21.70
C LYS A 155 -19.70 5.87 22.39
N ILE A 156 -18.90 6.72 21.75
CA ILE A 156 -17.67 7.29 22.33
C ILE A 156 -18.01 8.20 23.52
N GLU A 157 -19.02 9.06 23.38
CA GLU A 157 -19.38 10.04 24.43
C GLU A 157 -20.18 9.42 25.60
N ASN A 158 -20.81 8.27 25.41
CA ASN A 158 -21.56 7.59 26.46
C ASN A 158 -20.63 6.90 27.48
N LYS A 159 -20.17 7.67 28.48
CA LYS A 159 -19.16 7.31 29.49
C LYS A 159 -19.65 6.41 30.66
N ASN A 160 -20.86 5.85 30.59
CA ASN A 160 -21.48 5.22 31.77
C ASN A 160 -20.90 3.86 32.21
N VAL A 161 -19.79 3.37 31.63
CA VAL A 161 -19.15 2.12 32.07
C VAL A 161 -17.63 2.30 32.12
N LEU A 162 -17.13 2.96 33.18
CA LEU A 162 -15.74 2.82 33.61
C LEU A 162 -15.68 1.82 34.75
N SER A 163 -15.83 0.53 34.42
CA SER A 163 -15.26 -0.53 35.26
C SER A 163 -13.93 -0.93 34.64
N ASN A 164 -12.83 -0.59 35.32
CA ASN A 164 -11.56 -1.28 35.16
C ASN A 164 -11.76 -2.76 35.51
N SER A 165 -12.25 -3.55 34.55
CA SER A 165 -12.21 -5.01 34.61
C SER A 165 -11.17 -5.45 33.59
N GLY A 166 -10.06 -5.99 34.11
CA GLY A 166 -8.83 -6.27 33.38
C GLY A 166 -9.05 -6.97 32.04
N LYS A 167 -8.79 -6.24 30.96
CA LYS A 167 -8.39 -6.82 29.69
C LYS A 167 -6.92 -6.53 29.50
N GLU A 168 -6.13 -7.57 29.30
CA GLU A 168 -4.68 -7.51 29.08
C GLU A 168 -4.36 -6.49 27.98
N SER A 169 -3.51 -5.53 28.30
CA SER A 169 -2.98 -4.59 27.31
C SER A 169 -1.88 -5.30 26.52
N ASN A 170 -2.18 -5.66 25.27
CA ASN A 170 -1.16 -6.08 24.32
C ASN A 170 -0.51 -4.83 23.68
N ALA A 171 0.75 -4.94 23.30
CA ALA A 171 1.42 -3.92 22.51
C ALA A 171 0.95 -4.01 21.06
N TYR A 172 0.52 -2.88 20.49
CA TYR A 172 0.04 -2.77 19.11
C TYR A 172 0.88 -1.79 18.31
N TYR A 173 1.13 -2.06 17.03
CA TYR A 173 1.58 -1.04 16.09
C TYR A 173 0.36 -0.30 15.54
N VAL A 174 0.36 1.02 15.66
CA VAL A 174 -0.59 1.86 14.93
C VAL A 174 -0.08 2.03 13.50
N THR A 175 -0.93 1.76 12.52
CA THR A 175 -0.57 1.82 11.09
C THR A 175 -1.20 3.00 10.38
N LYS A 176 -2.33 3.51 10.88
CA LYS A 176 -3.03 4.68 10.35
C LYS A 176 -3.83 5.33 11.48
N VAL A 177 -3.77 6.66 11.55
CA VAL A 177 -4.64 7.48 12.40
C VAL A 177 -5.35 8.46 11.48
N LYS A 178 -6.62 8.19 11.17
CA LYS A 178 -7.45 8.99 10.27
C LYS A 178 -8.37 9.88 11.11
N PRO A 179 -8.20 11.20 11.10
CA PRO A 179 -9.13 12.10 11.77
C PRO A 179 -10.46 12.13 11.01
N PHE A 180 -11.56 12.26 11.74
CA PHE A 180 -12.88 12.59 11.21
C PHE A 180 -13.57 13.57 12.17
N ILE A 181 -14.57 14.31 11.65
CA ILE A 181 -15.17 15.41 12.39
C ILE A 181 -16.67 15.21 12.48
N VAL A 182 -17.20 15.33 13.69
CA VAL A 182 -18.64 15.26 13.99
C VAL A 182 -18.94 16.39 14.97
N LYS A 183 -19.93 17.24 14.65
CA LYS A 183 -20.33 18.39 15.50
C LYS A 183 -19.15 19.27 15.93
N GLU A 184 -18.29 19.62 14.97
CA GLU A 184 -17.04 20.42 15.15
C GLU A 184 -15.98 19.83 16.11
N GLN A 185 -16.15 18.58 16.55
CA GLN A 185 -15.16 17.88 17.36
C GLN A 185 -14.39 16.89 16.49
N ILE A 186 -13.09 16.78 16.75
CA ILE A 186 -12.21 15.83 16.04
C ILE A 186 -12.23 14.50 16.80
N TYR A 187 -12.52 13.44 16.07
CA TYR A 187 -12.39 12.06 16.49
C TYR A 187 -11.42 11.34 15.54
N TYR A 188 -11.04 10.12 15.89
CA TYR A 188 -10.02 9.39 15.16
C TYR A 188 -10.46 7.96 14.91
N GLU A 189 -10.36 7.54 13.66
CA GLU A 189 -10.35 6.14 13.24
C GLU A 189 -8.89 5.67 13.27
N VAL A 190 -8.62 4.65 14.07
CA VAL A 190 -7.29 4.13 14.35
C VAL A 190 -7.20 2.71 13.80
N THR A 191 -6.32 2.51 12.82
CA THR A 191 -6.00 1.19 12.28
C THR A 191 -4.73 0.65 12.92
N PHE A 192 -4.79 -0.49 13.58
CA PHE A 192 -3.67 -1.07 14.34
C PHE A 192 -3.57 -2.59 14.16
N VAL A 193 -2.41 -3.14 14.53
CA VAL A 193 -2.09 -4.58 14.45
C VAL A 193 -1.34 -5.01 15.71
N ASN A 194 -1.35 -6.30 16.04
CA ASN A 194 -0.49 -6.83 17.11
C ASN A 194 0.98 -6.51 16.83
N ALA A 195 1.74 -6.16 17.88
CA ALA A 195 3.17 -5.86 17.76
C ALA A 195 4.02 -7.14 17.63
N VAL A 196 3.85 -7.83 16.51
CA VAL A 196 4.65 -8.98 16.06
C VAL A 196 5.67 -8.53 15.02
N ASP A 197 6.71 -9.34 14.79
CA ASP A 197 7.73 -9.00 13.80
C ASP A 197 7.11 -8.98 12.38
N THR A 198 6.30 -9.98 12.00
CA THR A 198 5.58 -10.00 10.71
C THR A 198 4.07 -10.02 10.89
N PHE A 199 3.37 -9.09 10.24
CA PHE A 199 1.91 -9.07 10.16
C PHE A 199 1.44 -8.79 8.72
N SER A 200 0.27 -9.34 8.39
CA SER A 200 -0.41 -9.18 7.12
C SER A 200 -1.30 -7.93 7.13
N LYS A 201 -1.66 -7.40 5.95
CA LYS A 201 -2.64 -6.30 5.85
C LYS A 201 -4.02 -6.67 6.40
N PHE A 202 -4.32 -7.96 6.52
CA PHE A 202 -5.59 -8.52 7.01
C PHE A 202 -5.66 -8.60 8.54
N ASP A 203 -4.50 -8.51 9.22
CA ASP A 203 -4.44 -8.47 10.69
C ASP A 203 -4.78 -7.07 11.23
N LYS A 204 -5.01 -6.11 10.32
CA LYS A 204 -5.38 -4.75 10.63
C LYS A 204 -6.78 -4.68 11.19
N LEU A 205 -6.89 -4.06 12.35
CA LEU A 205 -8.13 -3.82 13.07
C LEU A 205 -8.38 -2.33 13.16
N ILE A 206 -9.65 -1.97 13.18
CA ILE A 206 -10.09 -0.58 13.23
C ILE A 206 -10.79 -0.34 14.57
N ALA A 207 -10.46 0.76 15.24
CA ALA A 207 -11.17 1.25 16.41
C ALA A 207 -11.28 2.78 16.36
N PHE A 208 -12.17 3.33 17.17
CA PHE A 208 -12.51 4.74 17.17
C PHE A 208 -12.25 5.36 18.54
N CYS A 209 -11.80 6.62 18.57
CA CYS A 209 -11.57 7.33 19.82
C CYS A 209 -11.66 8.85 19.68
N LYS A 210 -11.72 9.52 20.82
CA LYS A 210 -11.80 10.99 20.93
C LYS A 210 -10.42 11.68 20.89
N PHE A 211 -9.34 10.94 21.08
CA PHE A 211 -8.00 11.50 21.20
C PHE A 211 -7.07 11.00 20.10
N ARG A 212 -6.22 11.90 19.59
CA ARG A 212 -5.17 11.49 18.65
C ARG A 212 -4.18 10.58 19.37
N ILE A 213 -4.05 9.35 18.86
CA ILE A 213 -3.03 8.39 19.29
C ILE A 213 -1.72 8.69 18.56
N PHE A 214 -0.61 8.57 19.28
CA PHE A 214 0.73 8.75 18.73
C PHE A 214 1.18 7.44 18.07
N ASP A 215 1.43 7.48 16.76
CA ASP A 215 1.57 6.31 15.89
C ASP A 215 3.02 5.94 15.53
N ASN A 216 3.97 6.72 16.04
CA ASN A 216 5.41 6.47 15.91
C ASN A 216 5.89 5.18 16.57
N TYR A 217 5.22 4.75 17.64
CA TYR A 217 5.68 3.66 18.50
C TYR A 217 4.60 2.62 18.71
N THR A 218 5.00 1.48 19.28
CA THR A 218 4.03 0.54 19.83
C THR A 218 3.28 1.19 20.99
N VAL A 219 1.99 0.88 21.09
CA VAL A 219 1.08 1.43 22.10
C VAL A 219 0.29 0.33 22.76
N ASN A 220 -0.01 0.50 24.04
CA ASN A 220 -1.05 -0.26 24.71
C ASN A 220 -2.40 0.42 24.45
N LEU A 221 -3.41 -0.36 24.06
CA LEU A 221 -4.76 0.12 23.79
C LEU A 221 -5.74 -0.56 24.73
N TRP A 222 -6.58 0.23 25.41
CA TRP A 222 -7.72 -0.29 26.17
C TRP A 222 -8.97 -0.15 25.32
N ILE A 223 -9.48 -1.30 24.86
CA ILE A 223 -10.51 -1.38 23.84
C ILE A 223 -11.77 -2.06 24.39
N ARG A 224 -12.92 -1.43 24.18
CA ARG A 224 -14.24 -2.04 24.34
C ARG A 224 -14.92 -2.24 23.00
N ASN A 225 -15.81 -3.23 22.94
CA ASN A 225 -16.65 -3.47 21.77
C ASN A 225 -18.03 -2.85 22.02
N GLU A 226 -18.55 -2.13 21.05
CA GLU A 226 -19.89 -1.51 21.07
C GLU A 226 -20.65 -1.91 19.82
N ASN A 227 -21.99 -1.91 19.89
CA ASN A 227 -22.82 -2.16 18.72
C ASN A 227 -23.50 -0.86 18.28
N ILE A 228 -23.41 -0.55 16.99
CA ILE A 228 -24.17 0.52 16.33
C ILE A 228 -25.16 -0.09 15.34
N GLU A 229 -26.29 0.58 15.11
CA GLU A 229 -27.25 0.16 14.09
C GLU A 229 -27.03 0.98 12.83
N ILE A 230 -26.59 0.39 11.72
CA ILE A 230 -26.45 1.09 10.44
C ILE A 230 -26.82 0.17 9.29
N LEU A 231 -27.40 0.72 8.21
CA LEU A 231 -27.86 -0.08 7.06
C LEU A 231 -28.84 -1.20 7.46
N ASN A 232 -29.69 -0.96 8.47
CA ASN A 232 -30.61 -1.94 9.06
C ASN A 232 -29.91 -3.20 9.60
N LYS A 233 -28.63 -3.09 9.98
CA LYS A 233 -27.82 -4.15 10.58
C LYS A 233 -27.17 -3.65 11.86
N SER A 234 -26.92 -4.56 12.79
CA SER A 234 -26.09 -4.28 13.96
C SER A 234 -24.63 -4.52 13.59
N LEU A 235 -23.81 -3.49 13.68
CA LEU A 235 -22.37 -3.55 13.43
C LEU A 235 -21.62 -3.37 14.75
N GLN A 236 -20.75 -4.33 15.07
CA GLN A 236 -19.84 -4.19 16.20
C GLN A 236 -18.66 -3.30 15.81
N VAL A 237 -18.46 -2.21 16.55
CA VAL A 237 -17.33 -1.28 16.43
C VAL A 237 -16.47 -1.35 17.68
N LYS A 238 -15.19 -1.02 17.54
CA LYS A 238 -14.24 -0.98 18.65
C LYS A 238 -14.02 0.45 19.08
N ILE A 239 -14.03 0.70 20.39
CA ILE A 239 -13.78 2.02 20.97
C ILE A 239 -12.54 1.94 21.85
N ILE A 240 -11.59 2.85 21.62
CA ILE A 240 -10.40 2.99 22.46
C ILE A 240 -10.71 4.01 23.54
N ASP A 241 -10.75 3.56 24.79
CA ASP A 241 -11.05 4.40 25.95
C ASP A 241 -9.79 5.10 26.49
N SER A 242 -8.64 4.44 26.40
CA SER A 242 -7.33 5.01 26.75
C SER A 242 -6.20 4.36 25.95
N TRP A 243 -5.02 4.99 25.97
CA TRP A 243 -3.82 4.47 25.34
C TRP A 243 -2.56 4.97 26.07
N GLU A 244 -1.46 4.25 25.92
CA GLU A 244 -0.13 4.71 26.30
C GLU A 244 0.94 4.21 25.33
N VAL A 245 2.02 4.97 25.17
CA VAL A 245 3.22 4.50 24.47
C VAL A 245 3.81 3.32 25.24
N SER A 246 4.17 2.25 24.54
CA SER A 246 4.72 1.03 25.13
C SER A 246 5.78 0.42 24.21
N ILE A 247 6.83 1.20 23.89
CA ILE A 247 7.97 0.75 23.07
C ILE A 247 8.49 -0.60 23.60
N ARG A 248 8.64 -1.61 22.75
CA ARG A 248 9.09 -2.93 23.21
C ARG A 248 10.56 -2.86 23.62
N PRO A 249 10.98 -3.45 24.77
CA PRO A 249 12.38 -3.41 25.18
C PRO A 249 13.37 -3.93 24.12
N ALA A 250 12.96 -4.94 23.34
CA ALA A 250 13.74 -5.47 22.22
C ALA A 250 14.02 -4.43 21.12
N GLU A 251 13.11 -3.47 20.87
CA GLU A 251 13.30 -2.39 19.88
C GLU A 251 14.41 -1.45 20.32
N LEU A 252 14.37 -1.00 21.58
CA LEU A 252 15.41 -0.16 22.17
C LEU A 252 16.75 -0.88 22.25
N GLN A 253 16.75 -2.19 22.58
CA GLN A 253 17.97 -2.98 22.67
C GLN A 253 18.61 -3.18 21.29
N ASN A 254 17.82 -3.52 20.27
CA ASN A 254 18.34 -3.65 18.90
C ASN A 254 18.80 -2.31 18.32
N PHE A 255 18.15 -1.20 18.68
CA PHE A 255 18.62 0.14 18.32
C PHE A 255 19.96 0.46 19.03
N GLY A 256 20.10 0.11 20.30
CA GLY A 256 21.34 0.29 21.08
C GLY A 256 22.56 -0.43 20.49
N LYS A 257 22.35 -1.57 19.80
CA LYS A 257 23.42 -2.30 19.10
C LYS A 257 24.16 -1.45 18.05
N ILE A 258 23.50 -0.44 17.47
CA ILE A 258 24.12 0.52 16.53
C ILE A 258 25.35 1.21 17.17
N PHE A 259 25.32 1.39 18.49
CA PHE A 259 26.32 2.10 19.27
C PHE A 259 27.15 1.19 20.18
N GLU A 260 27.14 -0.12 19.91
CA GLU A 260 27.80 -1.16 20.71
C GLU A 260 27.30 -1.22 22.17
N CYS A 261 26.06 -0.77 22.43
CA CYS A 261 25.43 -0.96 23.74
C CYS A 261 24.88 -2.40 23.84
N SER A 262 25.38 -3.17 24.82
CA SER A 262 25.01 -4.57 25.06
C SER A 262 24.09 -4.77 26.27
N GLN A 263 23.72 -3.69 26.96
CA GLN A 263 22.89 -3.75 28.16
C GLN A 263 21.49 -4.26 27.84
N LYS A 264 20.97 -5.17 28.68
CA LYS A 264 19.59 -5.65 28.59
C LYS A 264 18.64 -4.54 29.05
N ILE A 265 17.68 -4.19 28.20
CA ILE A 265 16.65 -3.20 28.54
C ILE A 265 15.46 -3.93 29.15
N ASN A 266 15.10 -3.53 30.37
CA ASN A 266 13.94 -4.04 31.10
C ASN A 266 12.94 -2.89 31.33
N ARG A 267 11.70 -3.20 31.74
CA ARG A 267 10.66 -2.20 32.06
C ARG A 267 10.89 -1.53 33.42
N THR A 268 12.05 -0.87 33.57
CA THR A 268 12.50 -0.15 34.77
C THR A 268 11.71 1.15 35.02
N SER A 269 12.01 1.86 36.12
CA SER A 269 11.44 3.19 36.37
C SER A 269 11.75 4.20 35.26
N GLU A 270 13.00 4.18 34.73
CA GLU A 270 13.40 4.99 33.57
C GLU A 270 12.47 4.74 32.37
N TYR A 271 12.22 3.47 32.05
CA TYR A 271 11.32 3.08 30.97
C TYR A 271 9.91 3.61 31.18
N LYS A 272 9.31 3.35 32.36
CA LYS A 272 7.92 3.73 32.64
C LYS A 272 7.72 5.24 32.59
N GLU A 273 8.62 6.00 33.18
CA GLU A 273 8.58 7.47 33.19
C GLU A 273 8.79 8.05 31.78
N LEU A 274 9.70 7.48 30.98
CA LEU A 274 9.88 7.87 29.58
C LEU A 274 8.61 7.59 28.76
N MET A 275 8.02 6.40 28.85
CA MET A 275 6.78 6.06 28.13
C MET A 275 5.63 7.00 28.51
N GLN A 276 5.45 7.28 29.80
CA GLN A 276 4.45 8.25 30.28
C GLN A 276 4.72 9.66 29.76
N PHE A 277 5.99 10.08 29.75
CA PHE A 277 6.39 11.37 29.22
C PHE A 277 6.05 11.50 27.72
N LEU A 278 6.41 10.51 26.90
CA LEU A 278 6.09 10.48 25.47
C LEU A 278 4.58 10.46 25.22
N THR A 279 3.83 9.68 26.01
CA THR A 279 2.35 9.62 25.93
C THR A 279 1.72 10.98 26.21
N ARG A 280 2.12 11.63 27.32
CA ARG A 280 1.57 12.91 27.75
C ARG A 280 1.94 14.06 26.82
N LYS A 281 3.19 14.08 26.34
CA LYS A 281 3.71 15.16 25.49
C LYS A 281 3.41 14.95 24.00
N LYS A 282 3.09 13.72 23.58
CA LYS A 282 2.86 13.33 22.18
C LYS A 282 4.01 13.75 21.26
N ILE A 283 5.24 13.50 21.71
CA ILE A 283 6.46 13.79 20.95
C ILE A 283 7.23 12.51 20.66
N SER A 284 7.97 12.48 19.56
CA SER A 284 8.86 11.38 19.23
C SER A 284 10.16 11.47 20.05
N LEU A 285 10.92 10.39 20.08
CA LEU A 285 12.28 10.40 20.59
C LEU A 285 13.20 11.29 19.74
N VAL A 286 12.90 11.51 18.46
CA VAL A 286 13.61 12.49 17.61
C VAL A 286 13.36 13.90 18.12
N ASP A 287 12.09 14.24 18.39
CA ASP A 287 11.73 15.54 18.97
C ASP A 287 12.35 15.72 20.36
N LEU A 288 12.41 14.65 21.17
CA LEU A 288 13.05 14.67 22.47
C LEU A 288 14.55 15.00 22.36
N ILE A 289 15.30 14.30 21.49
CA ILE A 289 16.74 14.57 21.35
C ILE A 289 17.01 15.94 20.71
N ASP A 290 16.10 16.48 19.90
CA ASP A 290 16.24 17.82 19.31
C ASP A 290 15.78 18.94 20.27
N SER A 291 15.12 18.60 21.38
CA SER A 291 14.62 19.57 22.35
C SER A 291 15.75 20.36 23.02
N TYR A 292 15.53 21.67 23.21
CA TYR A 292 16.41 22.55 23.98
C TYR A 292 16.52 22.11 25.44
N ASP A 293 15.41 21.63 26.03
CA ASP A 293 15.32 21.22 27.43
C ASP A 293 15.70 19.75 27.68
N TYR A 294 16.35 19.09 26.70
CA TYR A 294 16.66 17.65 26.76
C TYR A 294 17.36 17.24 28.06
N GLN A 295 18.34 18.02 28.54
CA GLN A 295 19.07 17.70 29.76
C GLN A 295 18.20 17.78 31.02
N ASP A 296 17.29 18.74 31.09
CA ASP A 296 16.38 18.88 32.23
C ASP A 296 15.30 17.81 32.21
N ILE A 297 14.79 17.46 31.02
CA ILE A 297 13.87 16.32 30.83
C ILE A 297 14.55 15.01 31.27
N LYS A 298 15.79 14.77 30.81
CA LYS A 298 16.61 13.61 31.18
C LYS A 298 16.78 13.53 32.70
N ARG A 299 17.20 14.62 33.35
CA ARG A 299 17.37 14.68 34.82
C ARG A 299 16.06 14.36 35.54
N ASN A 300 14.93 14.93 35.09
CA ASN A 300 13.63 14.69 35.69
C ASN A 300 13.20 13.22 35.59
N ILE A 301 13.39 12.57 34.43
CA ILE A 301 13.03 11.16 34.23
C ILE A 301 13.96 10.24 35.03
N ILE A 302 15.27 10.51 35.03
CA ILE A 302 16.26 9.68 35.74
C ILE A 302 16.19 9.88 37.26
N SER A 303 15.79 11.05 37.77
CA SER A 303 15.75 11.36 39.21
C SER A 303 14.92 10.37 40.06
N LYS A 304 14.04 9.59 39.41
CA LYS A 304 13.20 8.56 40.02
C LYS A 304 13.78 7.13 39.92
N GLY A 305 15.02 6.94 39.46
CA GLY A 305 15.67 5.63 39.28
C GLY A 305 17.21 5.68 39.35
N GLN A 306 17.86 4.51 39.49
CA GLN A 306 19.33 4.40 39.62
C GLN A 306 20.06 4.02 38.31
N VAL A 307 19.35 3.76 37.21
CA VAL A 307 19.89 3.21 35.95
C VAL A 307 19.44 4.06 34.76
N SER A 308 20.34 4.35 33.82
CA SER A 308 20.12 5.25 32.66
C SER A 308 20.35 4.60 31.29
N HIS A 309 20.12 3.28 31.15
CA HIS A 309 20.48 2.55 29.93
C HIS A 309 19.80 3.09 28.67
N ILE A 310 18.57 3.60 28.76
CA ILE A 310 17.86 4.16 27.60
C ILE A 310 18.45 5.52 27.23
N PHE A 311 18.66 6.40 28.21
CA PHE A 311 19.25 7.72 27.96
C PHE A 311 20.72 7.64 27.52
N ASP A 312 21.47 6.62 27.93
CA ASP A 312 22.83 6.37 27.42
C ASP A 312 22.81 6.14 25.90
N ILE A 313 21.80 5.42 25.40
CA ILE A 313 21.61 5.19 23.95
C ILE A 313 21.16 6.49 23.27
N LEU A 314 20.23 7.25 23.86
CA LEU A 314 19.74 8.51 23.30
C LEU A 314 20.84 9.59 23.22
N ASP A 315 21.73 9.65 24.20
CA ASP A 315 22.88 10.55 24.19
C ASP A 315 23.84 10.23 23.04
N LYS A 316 24.14 8.95 22.82
CA LYS A 316 24.95 8.51 21.67
C LYS A 316 24.26 8.83 20.34
N ALA A 317 22.95 8.61 20.24
CA ALA A 317 22.19 8.98 19.05
C ALA A 317 22.22 10.49 18.77
N LYS A 318 22.06 11.33 19.81
CA LYS A 318 22.13 12.79 19.72
C LYS A 318 23.53 13.29 19.32
N ALA A 319 24.58 12.59 19.71
CA ALA A 319 25.96 12.95 19.38
C ALA A 319 26.34 12.74 17.90
N VAL A 320 25.57 11.95 17.14
CA VAL A 320 25.85 11.70 15.72
C VAL A 320 25.45 12.90 14.85
N THR A 321 26.45 13.58 14.29
CA THR A 321 26.24 14.81 13.50
C THR A 321 26.44 14.65 12.00
N LYS A 322 27.12 13.58 11.55
CA LYS A 322 27.45 13.32 10.14
C LYS A 322 26.98 11.92 9.72
N ASP A 323 27.88 10.96 9.61
CA ASP A 323 27.61 9.66 9.02
C ASP A 323 26.63 8.85 9.91
N GLY A 324 25.56 8.35 9.30
CA GLY A 324 24.49 7.62 9.98
C GLY A 324 23.42 8.51 10.64
N ARG A 325 23.54 9.84 10.59
CA ARG A 325 22.57 10.76 11.22
C ARG A 325 21.16 10.57 10.68
N ASN A 326 20.96 10.59 9.35
CA ASN A 326 19.64 10.45 8.74
C ASN A 326 19.05 9.06 9.01
N THR A 327 19.89 8.03 8.96
CA THR A 327 19.50 6.64 9.28
C THR A 327 19.02 6.53 10.74
N ILE A 328 19.83 7.02 11.69
CA ILE A 328 19.50 7.01 13.13
C ILE A 328 18.21 7.79 13.41
N ARG A 329 18.07 8.99 12.84
CA ARG A 329 16.86 9.81 13.03
C ARG A 329 15.62 9.10 12.51
N TYR A 330 15.69 8.48 11.34
CA TYR A 330 14.57 7.71 10.80
C TYR A 330 14.21 6.52 11.70
N LEU A 331 15.21 5.73 12.11
CA LEU A 331 14.99 4.57 12.97
C LEU A 331 14.41 4.98 14.34
N LEU A 332 14.89 6.09 14.91
CA LEU A 332 14.40 6.60 16.19
C LEU A 332 12.97 7.16 16.08
N HIS A 333 12.56 7.63 14.90
CA HIS A 333 11.22 8.14 14.65
C HIS A 333 10.14 7.05 14.74
N ASN A 334 10.43 5.82 14.29
CA ASN A 334 9.42 4.74 14.23
C ASN A 334 9.77 3.47 15.03
N LEU A 335 11.01 3.32 15.51
CA LEU A 335 11.58 2.20 16.28
C LEU A 335 11.13 0.78 15.89
N ARG A 336 10.83 0.53 14.62
CA ARG A 336 10.37 -0.79 14.17
C ARG A 336 11.50 -1.81 14.20
N ASN A 337 11.34 -2.83 15.05
CA ASN A 337 12.34 -3.87 15.30
C ASN A 337 12.92 -4.49 14.02
N GLN A 338 12.06 -4.90 13.09
CA GLN A 338 12.49 -5.49 11.82
C GLN A 338 13.30 -4.53 10.94
N VAL A 339 12.92 -3.25 10.91
CA VAL A 339 13.62 -2.24 10.12
C VAL A 339 15.01 -2.01 10.70
N ILE A 340 15.13 -1.91 12.03
CA ILE A 340 16.40 -1.76 12.74
C ILE A 340 17.32 -2.95 12.45
N LYS A 341 16.84 -4.19 12.64
CA LYS A 341 17.63 -5.41 12.40
C LYS A 341 18.22 -5.46 10.99
N LYS A 342 17.45 -5.06 9.97
CA LYS A 342 17.90 -5.00 8.56
C LYS A 342 19.00 -3.97 8.30
N GLN A 343 19.18 -2.96 9.16
CA GLN A 343 20.23 -1.95 8.99
C GLN A 343 21.53 -2.30 9.72
N LEU A 344 21.53 -3.32 10.58
CA LEU A 344 22.74 -3.80 11.24
C LEU A 344 23.61 -4.61 10.26
N PRO A 345 24.94 -4.59 10.40
CA PRO A 345 25.85 -5.36 9.56
C PRO A 345 25.79 -6.86 9.91
N ASN A 346 25.89 -7.72 8.90
CA ASN A 346 26.23 -9.14 9.08
C ASN A 346 27.76 -9.30 9.18
N ASN A 347 28.25 -10.51 9.50
CA ASN A 347 29.69 -10.79 9.68
C ASN A 347 30.58 -10.38 8.49
N GLU A 348 30.02 -10.26 7.29
CA GLU A 348 30.74 -9.87 6.07
C GLU A 348 30.60 -8.37 5.70
N ASP A 349 29.74 -7.63 6.40
CA ASP A 349 29.41 -6.25 6.04
C ASP A 349 30.37 -5.23 6.67
N ARG A 350 30.73 -4.20 5.90
CA ARG A 350 31.44 -3.02 6.44
C ARG A 350 30.47 -2.14 7.22
N CYS A 351 30.96 -1.63 8.35
CA CYS A 351 30.28 -0.63 9.16
C CYS A 351 30.35 0.76 8.51
N LEU A 352 29.32 1.59 8.73
CA LEU A 352 29.29 3.00 8.36
C LEU A 352 29.98 3.80 9.47
N SER A 353 31.22 4.19 9.20
CA SER A 353 32.07 4.92 10.15
C SER A 353 32.20 4.13 11.46
N ASP A 354 32.09 4.77 12.63
CA ASP A 354 32.20 4.11 13.94
C ASP A 354 30.88 3.48 14.43
N LEU A 355 29.83 3.49 13.60
CA LEU A 355 28.52 2.95 13.94
C LEU A 355 28.38 1.53 13.41
N LYS A 356 27.71 0.65 14.18
CA LYS A 356 27.25 -0.67 13.71
C LYS A 356 26.04 -0.55 12.78
N LEU A 357 26.16 0.29 11.75
CA LEU A 357 25.24 0.37 10.62
C LEU A 357 25.90 -0.24 9.40
N ASN A 358 25.13 -0.98 8.61
CA ASN A 358 25.60 -1.52 7.35
C ASN A 358 25.95 -0.38 6.38
N SER A 359 27.12 -0.43 5.74
CA SER A 359 27.57 0.56 4.75
C SER A 359 26.60 0.79 3.58
N LYS A 360 25.68 -0.16 3.30
CA LYS A 360 24.58 0.00 2.34
C LYS A 360 23.55 1.06 2.75
N CYS A 361 23.60 1.60 3.97
CA CYS A 361 22.81 2.75 4.37
C CYS A 361 23.32 4.08 3.77
N LEU A 362 24.56 4.12 3.26
CA LEU A 362 25.18 5.36 2.75
C LEU A 362 24.33 6.12 1.71
N PRO A 363 23.71 5.48 0.71
CA PRO A 363 22.88 6.21 -0.26
C PRO A 363 21.64 6.86 0.37
N PHE A 364 21.09 6.26 1.43
CA PHE A 364 20.00 6.86 2.22
C PHE A 364 20.52 8.02 3.07
N GLU A 365 21.74 7.90 3.60
CA GLU A 365 22.38 8.99 4.34
C GLU A 365 22.60 10.23 3.47
N GLU A 366 22.99 10.05 2.20
CA GLU A 366 23.20 11.15 1.26
C GLU A 366 21.89 11.79 0.77
N MET A 367 20.93 10.97 0.31
CA MET A 367 19.68 11.42 -0.32
C MET A 367 18.44 10.67 0.21
N PRO A 368 18.00 10.92 1.45
CA PRO A 368 16.93 10.17 2.10
C PRO A 368 15.54 10.38 1.48
N PHE A 369 15.29 11.46 0.75
CA PHE A 369 14.00 11.70 0.07
C PHE A 369 13.90 11.01 -1.30
N ALA A 370 15.04 10.61 -1.88
CA ALA A 370 15.13 9.93 -3.16
C ALA A 370 15.64 8.47 -3.08
N THR A 371 16.12 8.04 -1.91
CA THR A 371 16.64 6.69 -1.67
C THR A 371 15.94 6.06 -0.47
N SER A 372 15.81 4.73 -0.49
CA SER A 372 15.20 3.95 0.59
C SER A 372 16.28 3.32 1.50
N LEU A 373 15.89 2.93 2.71
CA LEU A 373 16.71 2.10 3.60
C LEU A 373 16.81 0.65 3.08
N ILE A 374 17.66 -0.16 3.71
CA ILE A 374 17.84 -1.57 3.32
C ILE A 374 16.55 -2.33 3.59
N ASN A 375 15.94 -2.88 2.53
CA ASN A 375 14.70 -3.66 2.57
C ASN A 375 13.55 -2.97 3.32
N HIS A 376 13.51 -1.64 3.26
CA HIS A 376 12.48 -0.79 3.84
C HIS A 376 12.36 0.51 3.05
N ASN A 377 11.15 0.85 2.60
CA ASN A 377 10.89 2.11 1.92
C ASN A 377 10.20 3.10 2.88
N PRO A 378 10.91 4.12 3.39
CA PRO A 378 10.32 5.14 4.25
C PRO A 378 9.12 5.83 3.62
N SER A 379 8.09 6.07 4.44
CA SER A 379 7.01 6.98 4.05
C SER A 379 7.57 8.39 3.87
N PHE A 380 7.10 9.09 2.85
CA PHE A 380 7.50 10.48 2.63
C PHE A 380 7.15 11.37 3.83
N TYR A 381 6.06 11.07 4.53
CA TYR A 381 5.62 11.82 5.71
C TYR A 381 6.58 11.64 6.88
N ASP A 382 6.95 10.40 7.22
CA ASP A 382 7.94 10.13 8.27
C ASP A 382 9.26 10.87 8.02
N LEU A 383 9.74 10.87 6.77
CA LEU A 383 10.95 11.59 6.38
C LEU A 383 10.80 13.10 6.62
N LEU A 384 9.65 13.68 6.27
CA LEU A 384 9.37 15.10 6.51
C LEU A 384 9.30 15.45 8.00
N GLU A 385 8.87 14.51 8.85
CA GLU A 385 8.79 14.72 10.30
C GLU A 385 10.14 14.59 10.98
N CYS A 386 11.02 13.70 10.52
CA CYS A 386 12.31 13.45 11.18
C CYS A 386 13.52 14.09 10.50
N MET A 387 13.38 14.72 9.32
CA MET A 387 14.52 15.26 8.55
C MET A 387 14.33 16.69 8.07
N ASP A 388 15.46 17.40 7.93
CA ASP A 388 15.49 18.71 7.30
C ASP A 388 15.46 18.61 5.78
N THR A 389 14.53 19.33 5.15
CA THR A 389 14.39 19.43 3.69
C THR A 389 15.24 20.51 3.06
N SER A 390 15.88 21.37 3.86
CA SER A 390 16.69 22.48 3.36
C SER A 390 17.82 21.97 2.45
N ARG A 391 17.96 22.58 1.27
CA ARG A 391 18.97 22.21 0.24
C ARG A 391 18.81 20.80 -0.36
N ARG A 392 17.63 20.17 -0.22
CA ARG A 392 17.31 18.83 -0.76
C ARG A 392 16.30 18.84 -1.91
N GLU A 393 16.10 20.00 -2.56
CA GLU A 393 15.14 20.16 -3.66
C GLU A 393 15.41 19.21 -4.84
N HIS A 394 16.69 18.89 -5.11
CA HIS A 394 17.10 17.92 -6.12
C HIS A 394 16.54 16.51 -5.87
N GLU A 395 16.36 16.11 -4.61
CA GLU A 395 15.77 14.82 -4.23
C GLU A 395 14.25 14.82 -4.47
N LEU A 396 13.58 15.93 -4.15
CA LEU A 396 12.15 16.11 -4.37
C LEU A 396 11.82 16.15 -5.86
N PHE A 397 12.64 16.84 -6.66
CA PHE A 397 12.57 16.83 -8.12
C PHE A 397 12.70 15.40 -8.66
N ALA A 398 13.72 14.65 -8.22
CA ALA A 398 13.92 13.28 -8.68
C ALA A 398 12.75 12.35 -8.33
N ARG A 399 12.20 12.50 -7.12
CA ARG A 399 10.99 11.79 -6.68
C ARG A 399 9.77 12.16 -7.53
N ALA A 400 9.61 13.44 -7.89
CA ALA A 400 8.53 13.89 -8.75
C ALA A 400 8.61 13.29 -10.15
N VAL A 401 9.80 13.28 -10.77
CA VAL A 401 10.04 12.64 -12.08
C VAL A 401 9.70 11.15 -12.02
N LYS A 402 10.25 10.44 -11.02
CA LYS A 402 9.96 9.00 -10.81
C LYS A 402 8.48 8.73 -10.66
N SER A 403 7.81 9.45 -9.76
CA SER A 403 6.37 9.33 -9.52
C SER A 403 5.55 9.60 -10.78
N ARG A 404 5.94 10.60 -11.58
CA ARG A 404 5.24 10.92 -12.82
C ARG A 404 5.36 9.82 -13.86
N ILE A 405 6.56 9.26 -14.04
CA ILE A 405 6.83 8.11 -14.93
C ILE A 405 6.02 6.89 -14.48
N GLU A 406 6.07 6.56 -13.18
CA GLU A 406 5.37 5.39 -12.61
C GLU A 406 3.85 5.51 -12.70
N ASN A 407 3.28 6.68 -12.39
CA ASN A 407 1.84 6.88 -12.43
C ASN A 407 1.27 6.99 -13.86
N SER A 408 2.06 7.53 -14.80
CA SER A 408 1.64 7.62 -16.20
C SER A 408 1.83 6.30 -16.97
N GLY A 409 2.76 5.45 -16.52
CA GLY A 409 3.21 4.27 -17.26
C GLY A 409 4.08 4.60 -18.48
N SER A 410 4.49 5.87 -18.64
CA SER A 410 5.30 6.36 -19.76
C SER A 410 6.76 6.48 -19.39
N LEU A 411 7.66 6.05 -20.28
CA LEU A 411 9.11 6.15 -20.09
C LEU A 411 9.62 7.60 -20.13
N PHE A 412 8.97 8.45 -20.93
CA PHE A 412 9.38 9.83 -21.17
C PHE A 412 8.29 10.83 -20.77
N VAL A 413 8.64 11.75 -19.87
CA VAL A 413 7.72 12.78 -19.32
C VAL A 413 8.18 14.17 -19.74
N ASP A 414 7.25 15.05 -20.13
CA ASP A 414 7.62 16.37 -20.68
C ASP A 414 8.21 17.23 -19.56
N LYS A 415 9.36 17.88 -19.83
CA LYS A 415 10.05 18.79 -18.90
C LYS A 415 9.12 19.90 -18.40
N LYS A 416 8.16 20.36 -19.21
CA LYS A 416 7.20 21.42 -18.87
C LYS A 416 6.16 21.01 -17.84
N GLU A 417 6.00 19.71 -17.57
CA GLU A 417 5.11 19.22 -16.52
C GLU A 417 5.64 19.49 -15.10
N PHE A 418 6.91 19.89 -14.98
CA PHE A 418 7.57 20.14 -13.71
C PHE A 418 7.77 21.64 -13.50
N ASN A 419 7.19 22.18 -12.43
CA ASN A 419 7.36 23.58 -12.03
C ASN A 419 8.38 23.68 -10.88
N PHE A 420 9.67 23.54 -11.21
CA PHE A 420 10.78 23.76 -10.27
C PHE A 420 11.69 24.87 -10.81
N ASN A 421 12.32 25.60 -9.91
CA ASN A 421 13.30 26.61 -10.31
C ASN A 421 14.62 25.92 -10.68
N ASN A 422 15.20 26.31 -11.83
CA ASN A 422 16.52 25.82 -12.26
C ASN A 422 16.63 24.27 -12.33
N ILE A 423 15.64 23.64 -12.97
CA ILE A 423 15.51 22.17 -13.09
C ILE A 423 16.80 21.48 -13.57
N ASP A 424 17.52 22.08 -14.52
CA ASP A 424 18.74 21.46 -15.07
C ASP A 424 19.86 21.38 -14.03
N ASN A 425 19.95 22.35 -13.12
CA ASN A 425 20.86 22.32 -11.98
C ASN A 425 20.42 21.26 -10.95
N LEU A 426 19.11 21.18 -10.64
CA LEU A 426 18.58 20.15 -9.73
C LEU A 426 18.86 18.74 -10.23
N ARG A 427 18.65 18.50 -11.54
CA ARG A 427 19.00 17.24 -12.20
C ARG A 427 20.49 16.93 -12.07
N SER A 428 21.35 17.90 -12.36
CA SER A 428 22.81 17.73 -12.29
C SER A 428 23.28 17.42 -10.87
N GLN A 429 22.71 18.12 -9.87
CA GLN A 429 22.99 17.89 -8.45
C GLN A 429 22.52 16.51 -7.97
N PHE A 430 21.33 16.06 -8.40
CA PHE A 430 20.85 14.71 -8.09
C PHE A 430 21.77 13.65 -8.70
N ASN A 431 22.08 13.78 -10.00
CA ASN A 431 22.89 12.82 -10.73
C ASN A 431 24.33 12.70 -10.19
N SER A 432 24.92 13.78 -9.67
CA SER A 432 26.28 13.77 -9.13
C SER A 432 26.40 13.11 -7.75
N LYS A 433 25.29 13.03 -7.01
CA LYS A 433 25.22 12.39 -5.69
C LYS A 433 24.77 10.93 -5.73
N LEU A 434 24.52 10.37 -6.90
CA LEU A 434 24.18 8.95 -7.00
C LEU A 434 25.39 8.09 -6.62
N TRP A 435 25.18 7.15 -5.70
CA TRP A 435 26.22 6.25 -5.26
C TRP A 435 26.84 5.49 -6.46
N PRO A 436 28.15 5.64 -6.72
CA PRO A 436 28.79 5.07 -7.90
C PRO A 436 28.98 3.55 -7.81
N GLY A 437 28.75 2.95 -6.64
CA GLY A 437 28.92 1.52 -6.42
C GLY A 437 30.20 1.18 -5.67
N ASN A 438 30.55 -0.10 -5.68
CA ASN A 438 31.78 -0.65 -5.09
C ASN A 438 32.26 -1.87 -5.88
N LYS A 439 33.33 -2.55 -5.44
CA LYS A 439 33.87 -3.74 -6.13
C LYS A 439 32.83 -4.86 -6.35
N ASN A 440 31.87 -5.03 -5.45
CA ASN A 440 30.86 -6.10 -5.52
C ASN A 440 29.58 -5.66 -6.26
N ASN A 441 29.33 -4.35 -6.34
CA ASN A 441 28.26 -3.75 -7.14
C ASN A 441 28.81 -2.51 -7.88
N PRO A 442 29.52 -2.70 -9.00
CA PRO A 442 30.23 -1.61 -9.69
C PRO A 442 29.30 -0.61 -10.38
N LYS A 443 28.01 -0.94 -10.56
CA LYS A 443 27.02 0.01 -11.11
C LYS A 443 26.40 0.90 -10.03
N GLY A 444 26.45 0.49 -8.76
CA GLY A 444 25.86 1.23 -7.65
C GLY A 444 24.40 1.61 -7.88
N HIS A 445 24.09 2.90 -7.72
CA HIS A 445 22.78 3.50 -8.02
C HIS A 445 22.79 4.38 -9.28
N THR A 446 23.84 4.30 -10.12
CA THR A 446 23.99 5.15 -11.30
C THR A 446 22.91 4.93 -12.37
N GLY A 447 22.20 3.80 -12.33
CA GLY A 447 21.01 3.56 -13.18
C GLY A 447 19.85 4.53 -12.90
N ARG A 448 19.77 5.11 -11.70
CA ARG A 448 18.70 6.04 -11.31
C ARG A 448 18.85 7.44 -11.91
N ARG A 449 19.91 7.69 -12.69
CA ARG A 449 20.16 8.99 -13.32
C ARG A 449 18.95 9.45 -14.10
N ILE A 450 18.62 10.73 -13.93
CA ILE A 450 17.60 11.40 -14.73
C ILE A 450 18.32 12.03 -15.91
N GLU A 451 17.98 11.58 -17.10
CA GLU A 451 18.53 12.05 -18.36
C GLU A 451 17.44 12.79 -19.15
N GLU A 452 17.83 13.53 -20.17
CA GLU A 452 16.91 14.26 -21.05
C GLU A 452 17.09 13.87 -22.50
N PHE A 453 15.97 13.70 -23.19
CA PHE A 453 15.93 13.48 -24.63
C PHE A 453 14.75 14.24 -25.22
N GLN A 454 15.00 15.09 -26.22
CA GLN A 454 13.97 15.90 -26.90
C GLN A 454 13.01 16.63 -25.92
N SER A 455 13.56 17.36 -24.94
CA SER A 455 12.80 18.07 -23.89
C SER A 455 11.95 17.17 -22.98
N HIS A 456 12.26 15.89 -22.90
CA HIS A 456 11.61 14.95 -21.99
C HIS A 456 12.61 14.35 -21.01
N PHE A 457 12.22 14.22 -19.75
CA PHE A 457 12.99 13.50 -18.75
C PHE A 457 12.65 12.01 -18.76
N TYR A 458 13.66 11.20 -18.49
CA TYR A 458 13.53 9.77 -18.28
C TYR A 458 14.53 9.27 -17.24
N ILE A 459 14.22 8.12 -16.61
CA ILE A 459 15.16 7.41 -15.74
C ILE A 459 15.96 6.46 -16.61
N LYS A 460 17.29 6.61 -16.59
CA LYS A 460 18.23 5.89 -17.46
C LYS A 460 18.00 4.38 -17.45
N GLU A 461 17.95 3.77 -16.26
CA GLU A 461 17.76 2.33 -16.10
C GLU A 461 16.41 1.82 -16.63
N TYR A 462 15.34 2.62 -16.58
CA TYR A 462 14.03 2.19 -17.07
C TYR A 462 14.07 2.07 -18.61
N VAL A 463 14.73 3.02 -19.27
CA VAL A 463 14.92 3.00 -20.72
C VAL A 463 15.90 1.90 -21.14
N GLU A 464 17.07 1.80 -20.48
CA GLU A 464 18.08 0.77 -20.79
C GLU A 464 17.50 -0.64 -20.67
N LYS A 465 16.79 -0.95 -19.58
CA LYS A 465 16.14 -2.26 -19.42
C LYS A 465 15.08 -2.54 -20.46
N SER A 466 14.31 -1.52 -20.85
CA SER A 466 13.30 -1.66 -21.91
C SER A 466 13.97 -2.00 -23.24
N ILE A 467 15.08 -1.34 -23.57
CA ILE A 467 15.88 -1.62 -24.77
C ILE A 467 16.46 -3.04 -24.70
N GLU A 468 17.08 -3.42 -23.59
CA GLU A 468 17.66 -4.76 -23.40
C GLU A 468 16.63 -5.88 -23.57
N ILE A 469 15.42 -5.72 -23.01
CA ILE A 469 14.32 -6.68 -23.19
C ILE A 469 13.92 -6.75 -24.66
N ILE A 470 13.66 -5.61 -25.29
CA ILE A 470 13.20 -5.56 -26.69
C ILE A 470 14.26 -6.16 -27.61
N ASP A 471 15.54 -5.83 -27.45
CA ASP A 471 16.64 -6.35 -28.26
C ASP A 471 16.88 -7.83 -28.04
N GLY A 472 16.77 -8.29 -26.78
CA GLY A 472 16.86 -9.71 -26.44
C GLY A 472 15.78 -10.54 -27.14
N LEU A 473 14.55 -10.05 -27.14
CA LEU A 473 13.42 -10.70 -27.82
C LEU A 473 13.50 -10.57 -29.34
N ASP A 474 13.88 -9.40 -29.86
CA ASP A 474 13.98 -9.14 -31.32
C ASP A 474 15.01 -10.05 -32.00
N LYS A 475 16.15 -10.31 -31.34
CA LYS A 475 17.14 -11.30 -31.82
C LYS A 475 16.53 -12.69 -32.03
N LEU A 476 15.60 -13.09 -31.19
CA LEU A 476 14.92 -14.39 -31.30
C LEU A 476 13.89 -14.43 -32.43
N THR A 477 13.46 -13.28 -32.96
CA THR A 477 12.53 -13.22 -34.11
C THR A 477 13.21 -13.51 -35.45
N GLN A 478 14.54 -13.53 -35.50
CA GLN A 478 15.31 -13.64 -36.75
C GLN A 478 15.26 -15.03 -37.39
N SER A 479 14.89 -16.05 -36.62
CA SER A 479 14.77 -17.44 -37.09
C SER A 479 13.60 -18.13 -36.40
N GLY A 480 12.96 -19.07 -37.10
CA GLY A 480 11.96 -19.97 -36.53
C GLY A 480 12.44 -21.42 -36.53
N ILE A 481 11.53 -22.34 -36.22
CA ILE A 481 11.78 -23.78 -36.21
C ILE A 481 11.46 -24.34 -37.60
N GLN A 482 12.45 -24.98 -38.22
CA GLN A 482 12.27 -25.63 -39.51
C GLN A 482 11.19 -26.72 -39.42
N ASN A 483 10.26 -26.74 -40.39
CA ASN A 483 9.16 -27.70 -40.48
C ASN A 483 8.21 -27.74 -39.27
N TYR A 484 8.15 -26.65 -38.48
CA TYR A 484 7.29 -26.54 -37.31
C TYR A 484 5.81 -26.73 -37.63
N SER A 485 5.26 -25.94 -38.56
CA SER A 485 3.84 -25.93 -38.89
C SER A 485 3.32 -27.30 -39.34
N ASN A 486 4.14 -28.06 -40.07
CA ASN A 486 3.78 -29.41 -40.50
C ASN A 486 3.78 -30.39 -39.33
N SER A 487 4.79 -30.31 -38.46
CA SER A 487 4.88 -31.15 -37.25
C SER A 487 3.70 -30.89 -36.30
N VAL A 488 3.33 -29.62 -36.12
CA VAL A 488 2.16 -29.24 -35.32
C VAL A 488 0.87 -29.75 -35.96
N LYS A 489 0.67 -29.57 -37.28
CA LYS A 489 -0.52 -30.09 -37.98
C LYS A 489 -0.65 -31.61 -37.85
N GLU A 490 0.45 -32.34 -37.91
CA GLU A 490 0.48 -33.78 -37.71
C GLU A 490 0.13 -34.16 -36.26
N TRP A 491 0.71 -33.45 -35.29
CA TRP A 491 0.37 -33.62 -33.87
C TRP A 491 -1.12 -33.36 -33.60
N ILE A 492 -1.72 -32.32 -34.19
CA ILE A 492 -3.16 -32.01 -34.07
C ILE A 492 -4.00 -33.13 -34.66
N LYS A 493 -3.66 -33.64 -35.86
CA LYS A 493 -4.37 -34.77 -36.48
C LYS A 493 -4.35 -36.04 -35.62
N ASN A 494 -3.28 -36.26 -34.87
CA ASN A 494 -3.16 -37.39 -33.95
C ASN A 494 -3.88 -37.14 -32.60
N ASN A 495 -4.35 -35.92 -32.34
CA ASN A 495 -4.99 -35.48 -31.10
C ASN A 495 -6.25 -34.64 -31.38
N LEU A 496 -7.14 -35.10 -32.27
CA LEU A 496 -8.28 -34.32 -32.78
C LEU A 496 -9.25 -33.79 -31.70
N THR A 497 -9.31 -34.43 -30.54
CA THR A 497 -10.17 -34.00 -29.42
C THR A 497 -9.55 -32.93 -28.53
N LEU A 498 -8.30 -32.53 -28.80
CA LEU A 498 -7.55 -31.64 -27.92
C LEU A 498 -7.87 -30.16 -28.16
N ILE A 499 -8.01 -29.74 -29.42
CA ILE A 499 -8.18 -28.32 -29.77
C ILE A 499 -9.66 -27.94 -29.82
N ASP A 500 -10.01 -26.92 -29.04
CA ASP A 500 -11.38 -26.44 -28.82
C ASP A 500 -11.85 -25.34 -29.80
N ASP A 501 -10.94 -24.68 -30.52
CA ASP A 501 -11.28 -23.58 -31.43
C ASP A 501 -10.25 -23.38 -32.56
N LYS A 502 -10.74 -23.00 -33.76
CA LYS A 502 -9.93 -22.79 -34.98
C LYS A 502 -8.95 -21.61 -34.89
N GLU A 503 -9.28 -20.56 -34.12
CA GLU A 503 -8.38 -19.42 -33.87
C GLU A 503 -7.12 -19.90 -33.16
N LYS A 504 -7.31 -20.68 -32.08
CA LYS A 504 -6.20 -21.28 -31.33
C LYS A 504 -5.43 -22.29 -32.17
N GLU A 505 -6.11 -23.09 -32.98
CA GLU A 505 -5.46 -24.01 -33.94
C GLU A 505 -4.48 -23.25 -34.86
N ASN A 506 -4.94 -22.18 -35.50
CA ASN A 506 -4.13 -21.36 -36.38
C ASN A 506 -2.97 -20.69 -35.64
N ILE A 507 -3.17 -20.23 -34.39
CA ILE A 507 -2.10 -19.66 -33.60
C ILE A 507 -1.03 -20.72 -33.32
N VAL A 508 -1.39 -21.89 -32.79
CA VAL A 508 -0.42 -22.95 -32.43
C VAL A 508 0.37 -23.42 -33.65
N ILE A 509 -0.27 -23.53 -34.83
CA ILE A 509 0.42 -23.90 -36.09
C ILE A 509 1.53 -22.91 -36.45
N ASN A 510 1.32 -21.61 -36.20
CA ASN A 510 2.22 -20.56 -36.68
C ASN A 510 3.18 -20.01 -35.60
N LEU A 511 2.97 -20.35 -34.32
CA LEU A 511 3.67 -19.81 -33.14
C LEU A 511 5.18 -19.64 -33.34
N PHE A 512 5.87 -20.73 -33.72
CA PHE A 512 7.32 -20.76 -33.84
C PHE A 512 7.81 -21.04 -35.26
N GLU A 513 6.96 -20.85 -36.28
CA GLU A 513 7.32 -21.11 -37.68
C GLU A 513 8.41 -20.15 -38.16
N LYS A 514 8.25 -18.85 -37.84
CA LYS A 514 9.11 -17.77 -38.34
C LYS A 514 9.97 -17.11 -37.26
N SER A 515 9.74 -17.46 -35.99
CA SER A 515 10.33 -16.83 -34.81
C SER A 515 10.54 -17.85 -33.71
N LYS A 516 11.55 -17.66 -32.84
CA LYS A 516 11.74 -18.42 -31.60
C LYS A 516 11.03 -17.77 -30.39
N VAL A 517 10.48 -16.58 -30.56
CA VAL A 517 9.64 -15.89 -29.59
C VAL A 517 8.20 -15.81 -30.10
N ALA A 518 7.23 -15.94 -29.21
CA ALA A 518 5.82 -15.66 -29.50
C ALA A 518 5.18 -14.85 -28.37
N LEU A 519 4.42 -13.81 -28.73
CA LEU A 519 3.66 -12.96 -27.83
C LEU A 519 2.17 -13.16 -28.07
N ILE A 520 1.44 -13.57 -27.04
CA ILE A 520 -0.01 -13.77 -27.08
C ILE A 520 -0.69 -12.68 -26.25
N TYR A 521 -1.44 -11.82 -26.94
CA TYR A 521 -2.30 -10.83 -26.30
C TYR A 521 -3.73 -11.32 -26.33
N GLY A 522 -4.43 -11.29 -25.19
CA GLY A 522 -5.82 -11.71 -25.18
C GLY A 522 -6.58 -11.18 -23.99
N ALA A 523 -7.86 -10.85 -24.21
CA ALA A 523 -8.75 -10.42 -23.14
C ALA A 523 -8.92 -11.49 -22.04
N ALA A 524 -9.51 -11.10 -20.93
CA ALA A 524 -9.85 -12.03 -19.87
C ALA A 524 -10.80 -13.11 -20.41
N GLY A 525 -10.51 -14.40 -20.16
CA GLY A 525 -11.37 -15.51 -20.58
C GLY A 525 -11.21 -16.00 -22.02
N THR A 526 -10.25 -15.50 -22.81
CA THR A 526 -10.05 -15.92 -24.21
C THR A 526 -9.38 -17.30 -24.41
N GLY A 527 -9.15 -18.03 -23.31
CA GLY A 527 -8.51 -19.35 -23.37
C GLY A 527 -6.99 -19.31 -23.50
N LYS A 528 -6.34 -18.23 -23.03
CA LYS A 528 -4.87 -18.10 -22.96
C LYS A 528 -4.19 -19.32 -22.32
N THR A 529 -4.66 -19.74 -21.14
CA THR A 529 -4.11 -20.92 -20.45
C THR A 529 -4.35 -22.22 -21.22
N THR A 530 -5.47 -22.33 -21.95
CA THR A 530 -5.73 -23.48 -22.83
C THR A 530 -4.72 -23.53 -23.99
N LEU A 531 -4.41 -22.37 -24.60
CA LEU A 531 -3.36 -22.27 -25.62
C LEU A 531 -1.99 -22.67 -25.05
N ILE A 532 -1.66 -22.22 -23.84
CA ILE A 532 -0.43 -22.63 -23.14
C ILE A 532 -0.39 -24.16 -22.95
N ASP A 533 -1.51 -24.78 -22.59
CA ASP A 533 -1.59 -26.23 -22.43
C ASP A 533 -1.34 -26.97 -23.76
N TYR A 534 -1.91 -26.48 -24.88
CA TYR A 534 -1.62 -27.06 -26.21
C TYR A 534 -0.13 -27.02 -26.54
N VAL A 535 0.53 -25.88 -26.28
CA VAL A 535 1.98 -25.73 -26.48
C VAL A 535 2.76 -26.66 -25.55
N SER A 536 2.34 -26.78 -24.29
CA SER A 536 2.97 -27.69 -23.31
C SER A 536 2.90 -29.15 -23.75
N GLN A 537 1.76 -29.57 -24.29
CA GLN A 537 1.54 -30.94 -24.75
C GLN A 537 2.29 -31.24 -26.05
N PHE A 538 2.36 -30.30 -26.99
CA PHE A 538 3.19 -30.45 -28.20
C PHE A 538 4.67 -30.64 -27.82
N PHE A 539 5.17 -29.86 -26.87
CA PHE A 539 6.54 -29.96 -26.34
C PHE A 539 6.65 -30.89 -25.12
N LYS A 540 5.87 -31.99 -25.05
CA LYS A 540 5.83 -32.89 -23.88
C LYS A 540 7.21 -33.40 -23.45
N GLU A 541 8.03 -33.76 -24.44
CA GLU A 541 9.37 -34.35 -24.26
C GLU A 541 10.49 -33.33 -24.01
N ASN A 542 10.20 -32.03 -24.15
CA ASN A 542 11.15 -30.95 -23.92
C ASN A 542 11.09 -30.44 -22.47
N SER A 543 12.21 -29.88 -22.00
CA SER A 543 12.28 -29.20 -20.71
C SER A 543 11.56 -27.85 -20.78
N LYS A 544 10.68 -27.59 -19.80
CA LYS A 544 9.79 -26.43 -19.78
C LYS A 544 9.82 -25.74 -18.43
N ILE A 545 9.88 -24.42 -18.42
CA ILE A 545 9.67 -23.61 -17.22
C ILE A 545 8.46 -22.71 -17.45
N PHE A 546 7.49 -22.79 -16.54
CA PHE A 546 6.29 -21.96 -16.49
C PHE A 546 6.45 -20.92 -15.38
N LEU A 547 6.32 -19.65 -15.75
CA LEU A 547 6.43 -18.50 -14.86
C LEU A 547 5.13 -17.71 -14.81
N ALA A 548 4.82 -17.18 -13.63
CA ALA A 548 3.86 -16.10 -13.45
C ALA A 548 4.29 -15.24 -12.25
N ASN A 549 3.75 -14.03 -12.13
CA ASN A 549 4.19 -13.12 -11.06
C ASN A 549 3.68 -13.55 -9.67
N THR A 550 2.47 -14.13 -9.59
CA THR A 550 1.84 -14.50 -8.30
C THR A 550 1.76 -16.01 -8.12
N ASN A 551 1.84 -16.49 -6.87
CA ASN A 551 1.63 -17.90 -6.54
C ASN A 551 0.28 -18.41 -7.07
N THR A 552 -0.78 -17.60 -6.93
CA THR A 552 -2.12 -17.93 -7.43
C THR A 552 -2.13 -18.17 -8.95
N ALA A 553 -1.42 -17.36 -9.74
CA ALA A 553 -1.31 -17.57 -11.19
C ALA A 553 -0.48 -18.82 -11.53
N VAL A 554 0.63 -19.07 -10.82
CA VAL A 554 1.43 -20.28 -10.97
C VAL A 554 0.61 -21.55 -10.66
N ASP A 555 -0.20 -21.52 -9.61
CA ASP A 555 -1.02 -22.67 -9.23
C ASP A 555 -2.23 -22.83 -10.16
N ASN A 556 -2.75 -21.75 -10.73
CA ASN A 556 -3.70 -21.82 -11.84
C ASN A 556 -3.11 -22.53 -13.07
N LEU A 557 -1.85 -22.22 -13.42
CA LEU A 557 -1.12 -22.90 -14.49
C LEU A 557 -0.97 -24.40 -14.17
N LYS A 558 -0.47 -24.76 -12.98
CA LYS A 558 -0.30 -26.16 -12.56
C LYS A 558 -1.59 -26.98 -12.63
N ARG A 559 -2.73 -26.37 -12.30
CA ARG A 559 -4.04 -27.06 -12.32
C ARG A 559 -4.59 -27.28 -13.72
N ARG A 560 -4.32 -26.37 -14.65
CA ARG A 560 -4.91 -26.38 -16.00
C ARG A 560 -4.02 -27.02 -17.05
N ILE A 561 -2.71 -27.13 -16.78
CA ILE A 561 -1.74 -27.64 -17.73
C ILE A 561 -1.40 -29.09 -17.40
N ALA A 562 -1.44 -29.96 -18.41
CA ALA A 562 -0.95 -31.33 -18.32
C ALA A 562 0.59 -31.33 -18.19
N ALA A 563 1.08 -31.27 -16.97
CA ALA A 563 2.51 -31.24 -16.67
C ALA A 563 3.19 -32.58 -17.00
N SER A 564 4.36 -32.54 -17.64
CA SER A 564 5.25 -33.70 -17.76
C SER A 564 6.30 -33.67 -16.66
N SER A 565 7.06 -34.76 -16.48
CA SER A 565 8.19 -34.81 -15.54
C SER A 565 9.28 -33.77 -15.81
N LYS A 566 9.25 -33.13 -16.99
CA LYS A 566 10.17 -32.07 -17.42
C LYS A 566 9.55 -30.66 -17.34
N SER A 567 8.39 -30.50 -16.70
CA SER A 567 7.73 -29.22 -16.47
C SER A 567 8.02 -28.68 -15.07
N GLU A 568 8.57 -27.48 -14.98
CA GLU A 568 8.77 -26.77 -13.72
C GLU A 568 7.90 -25.51 -13.65
N PHE A 569 7.31 -25.24 -12.48
CA PHE A 569 6.42 -24.09 -12.25
C PHE A 569 6.96 -23.23 -11.12
N LYS A 570 7.23 -21.96 -11.39
CA LYS A 570 7.83 -21.02 -10.43
C LYS A 570 7.20 -19.64 -10.52
N THR A 571 7.22 -18.90 -9.42
CA THR A 571 7.01 -17.46 -9.49
C THR A 571 8.25 -16.78 -10.05
N VAL A 572 8.07 -15.62 -10.69
CA VAL A 572 9.18 -14.79 -11.18
C VAL A 572 10.16 -14.46 -10.04
N ALA A 573 9.64 -14.09 -8.86
CA ALA A 573 10.47 -13.83 -7.68
C ALA A 573 11.30 -15.04 -7.25
N LYS A 574 10.72 -16.26 -7.23
CA LYS A 574 11.44 -17.48 -6.85
C LYS A 574 12.52 -17.85 -7.86
N LEU A 575 12.28 -17.63 -9.15
CA LEU A 575 13.27 -17.81 -10.20
C LEU A 575 14.44 -16.82 -10.04
N ILE A 576 14.14 -15.53 -9.84
CA ILE A 576 15.15 -14.49 -9.67
C ILE A 576 15.98 -14.70 -8.40
N ALA A 577 15.40 -15.24 -7.33
CA ALA A 577 16.13 -15.57 -6.10
C ALA A 577 17.03 -16.82 -6.26
N GLY A 578 16.71 -17.71 -7.21
CA GLY A 578 17.45 -18.94 -7.48
C GLY A 578 18.74 -18.75 -8.31
N THR A 579 19.39 -19.87 -8.59
CA THR A 579 20.55 -19.94 -9.50
C THR A 579 20.12 -19.85 -10.97
N ASP A 580 21.07 -19.62 -11.86
CA ASP A 580 20.83 -19.67 -13.31
C ASP A 580 20.26 -21.03 -13.71
N THR A 581 19.34 -21.03 -14.67
CA THR A 581 18.61 -22.23 -15.10
C THR A 581 18.57 -22.35 -16.62
N LYS A 582 18.29 -23.56 -17.11
CA LYS A 582 18.13 -23.86 -18.53
C LYS A 582 16.83 -24.62 -18.76
N CYS A 583 16.13 -24.28 -19.83
CA CYS A 583 15.03 -25.06 -20.37
C CYS A 583 15.04 -24.98 -21.90
N ASP A 584 14.25 -25.81 -22.58
CA ASP A 584 14.07 -25.70 -24.02
C ASP A 584 13.01 -24.64 -24.33
N VAL A 585 11.90 -24.64 -23.55
CA VAL A 585 10.78 -23.72 -23.74
C VAL A 585 10.47 -22.97 -22.45
N LEU A 586 10.62 -21.64 -22.47
CA LEU A 586 10.23 -20.75 -21.38
C LEU A 586 8.83 -20.20 -21.65
N ILE A 587 7.91 -20.38 -20.70
CA ILE A 587 6.53 -19.89 -20.82
C ILE A 587 6.25 -18.95 -19.67
N ILE A 588 5.77 -17.75 -19.98
CA ILE A 588 5.45 -16.72 -18.99
C ILE A 588 3.99 -16.29 -19.20
N ASP A 589 3.17 -16.49 -18.17
CA ASP A 589 1.77 -16.03 -18.14
C ASP A 589 1.63 -14.73 -17.33
N GLU A 590 0.56 -14.01 -17.58
CA GLU A 590 0.25 -12.71 -16.96
C GLU A 590 1.40 -11.68 -17.09
N CYS A 591 2.04 -11.62 -18.27
CA CYS A 591 3.20 -10.76 -18.55
C CYS A 591 3.00 -9.27 -18.23
N SER A 592 1.76 -8.77 -18.31
CA SER A 592 1.42 -7.38 -17.94
C SER A 592 1.70 -7.05 -16.47
N THR A 593 1.82 -8.06 -15.62
CA THR A 593 2.11 -7.88 -14.18
C THR A 593 3.59 -7.95 -13.83
N ILE A 594 4.46 -8.20 -14.79
CA ILE A 594 5.90 -8.33 -14.60
C ILE A 594 6.57 -6.99 -14.88
N SER A 595 7.38 -6.51 -13.94
CA SER A 595 8.11 -5.24 -14.09
C SER A 595 9.21 -5.32 -15.15
N ASN A 596 9.67 -4.18 -15.66
CA ASN A 596 10.79 -4.15 -16.60
C ASN A 596 12.08 -4.70 -15.94
N ASP A 597 12.26 -4.49 -14.64
CA ASP A 597 13.41 -5.02 -13.88
C ASP A 597 13.36 -6.55 -13.78
N ASP A 598 12.22 -7.11 -13.40
CA ASP A 598 12.08 -8.55 -13.24
C ASP A 598 12.18 -9.28 -14.58
N MET A 599 11.58 -8.74 -15.64
CA MET A 599 11.66 -9.36 -16.97
C MET A 599 13.10 -9.38 -17.50
N GLN A 600 13.87 -8.30 -17.32
CA GLN A 600 15.28 -8.26 -17.71
C GLN A 600 16.10 -9.32 -16.93
N LYS A 601 15.86 -9.47 -15.63
CA LYS A 601 16.50 -10.51 -14.81
C LYS A 601 16.13 -11.93 -15.25
N VAL A 602 14.87 -12.17 -15.62
CA VAL A 602 14.42 -13.47 -16.16
C VAL A 602 15.19 -13.81 -17.44
N LEU A 603 15.26 -12.89 -18.40
CA LEU A 603 15.97 -13.09 -19.67
C LEU A 603 17.47 -13.33 -19.48
N ASN A 604 18.08 -12.71 -18.47
CA ASN A 604 19.49 -12.89 -18.16
C ASN A 604 19.79 -14.20 -17.42
N LYS A 605 18.87 -14.70 -16.60
CA LYS A 605 19.07 -15.90 -15.76
C LYS A 605 18.67 -17.22 -16.41
N VAL A 606 17.74 -17.19 -17.35
CA VAL A 606 17.24 -18.40 -17.99
C VAL A 606 17.83 -18.53 -19.39
N LYS A 607 18.55 -19.63 -19.64
CA LYS A 607 18.93 -20.03 -20.99
C LYS A 607 17.81 -20.86 -21.61
N PHE A 608 17.25 -20.39 -22.72
CA PHE A 608 16.16 -21.08 -23.41
C PHE A 608 16.29 -21.02 -24.93
N GLU A 609 15.68 -21.99 -25.62
CA GLU A 609 15.62 -22.01 -27.10
C GLU A 609 14.37 -21.29 -27.62
N LEU A 610 13.23 -21.45 -26.94
CA LEU A 610 11.95 -20.86 -27.30
C LEU A 610 11.35 -20.12 -26.11
N ILE A 611 10.63 -19.03 -26.39
CA ILE A 611 9.90 -18.29 -25.36
C ILE A 611 8.47 -17.94 -25.80
N LEU A 612 7.51 -18.23 -24.93
CA LEU A 612 6.10 -17.88 -25.08
C LEU A 612 5.70 -16.89 -23.98
N LEU A 613 5.28 -15.69 -24.38
CA LEU A 613 4.88 -14.61 -23.49
C LEU A 613 3.39 -14.36 -23.64
N VAL A 614 2.63 -14.44 -22.55
CA VAL A 614 1.16 -14.43 -22.58
C VAL A 614 0.61 -13.42 -21.59
N GLY A 615 -0.38 -12.61 -21.99
CA GLY A 615 -0.98 -11.64 -21.06
C GLY A 615 -2.09 -10.78 -21.65
N ASP A 616 -2.56 -9.84 -20.82
CA ASP A 616 -3.56 -8.83 -21.17
C ASP A 616 -3.06 -7.43 -20.78
N ILE A 617 -2.76 -6.58 -21.76
CA ILE A 617 -2.22 -5.22 -21.56
C ILE A 617 -3.22 -4.24 -20.94
N TYR A 618 -4.50 -4.62 -20.87
CA TYR A 618 -5.56 -3.80 -20.27
C TYR A 618 -5.95 -4.26 -18.85
N GLN A 619 -5.42 -5.38 -18.35
CA GLN A 619 -5.55 -5.76 -16.94
C GLN A 619 -4.50 -5.04 -16.08
N ILE A 620 -4.61 -5.19 -14.76
CA ILE A 620 -3.71 -4.55 -13.78
C ILE A 620 -2.24 -4.78 -14.17
N GLU A 621 -1.46 -3.69 -14.09
CA GLU A 621 -0.04 -3.68 -14.42
C GLU A 621 0.82 -4.09 -13.21
N ALA A 622 2.12 -4.26 -13.45
CA ALA A 622 3.10 -4.51 -12.41
C ALA A 622 3.06 -3.42 -11.31
N ILE A 623 3.25 -3.83 -10.05
CA ILE A 623 3.33 -2.91 -8.89
C ILE A 623 4.54 -1.97 -9.02
N SER A 624 5.66 -2.51 -9.54
CA SER A 624 6.82 -1.73 -9.95
C SER A 624 6.72 -1.37 -11.42
N PHE A 625 7.41 -0.33 -11.88
CA PHE A 625 7.33 0.13 -13.27
C PHE A 625 7.47 -1.01 -14.29
N GLY A 626 6.39 -1.25 -15.04
CA GLY A 626 6.28 -2.35 -16.00
C GLY A 626 5.45 -1.94 -17.21
N ASN A 627 6.12 -1.66 -18.33
CA ASN A 627 5.46 -1.33 -19.60
C ASN A 627 6.06 -2.07 -20.81
N TRP A 628 7.09 -2.90 -20.58
CA TRP A 628 7.79 -3.62 -21.63
C TRP A 628 6.85 -4.48 -22.48
N PHE A 629 5.88 -5.19 -21.88
CA PHE A 629 4.99 -6.08 -22.62
C PHE A 629 4.08 -5.29 -23.57
N LYS A 630 3.62 -4.10 -23.15
CA LYS A 630 2.84 -3.20 -24.01
C LYS A 630 3.68 -2.66 -25.17
N ILE A 631 4.94 -2.27 -24.90
CA ILE A 631 5.83 -1.70 -25.92
C ILE A 631 6.30 -2.78 -26.90
N ALA A 632 6.57 -3.99 -26.44
CA ALA A 632 7.12 -5.10 -27.22
C ALA A 632 6.29 -5.43 -28.47
N GLN A 633 4.96 -5.28 -28.39
CA GLN A 633 4.06 -5.46 -29.52
C GLN A 633 4.54 -4.69 -30.76
N SER A 634 4.88 -3.40 -30.61
CA SER A 634 5.25 -2.52 -31.72
C SER A 634 6.65 -2.77 -32.30
N PHE A 635 7.46 -3.62 -31.66
CA PHE A 635 8.79 -4.00 -32.15
C PHE A 635 8.82 -5.44 -32.69
N LEU A 636 7.88 -6.29 -32.27
CA LEU A 636 7.88 -7.73 -32.52
C LEU A 636 6.63 -8.19 -33.30
N ASP A 637 6.16 -7.38 -34.25
CA ASP A 637 4.91 -7.63 -35.00
C ASP A 637 4.85 -9.03 -35.63
N LYS A 638 5.99 -9.54 -36.15
CA LYS A 638 6.08 -10.87 -36.78
C LYS A 638 5.90 -12.05 -35.82
N ALA A 639 6.00 -11.80 -34.51
CA ALA A 639 5.92 -12.79 -33.44
C ALA A 639 4.68 -12.58 -32.54
N THR A 640 3.78 -11.69 -32.94
CA THR A 640 2.62 -11.29 -32.12
C THR A 640 1.34 -11.94 -32.64
N PHE A 641 0.56 -12.48 -31.71
CA PHE A 641 -0.75 -13.08 -31.97
C PHE A 641 -1.78 -12.53 -30.98
N THR A 642 -3.02 -12.41 -31.41
CA THR A 642 -4.13 -11.90 -30.59
C THR A 642 -5.19 -12.98 -30.46
N LEU A 643 -5.74 -13.13 -29.25
CA LEU A 643 -6.95 -13.91 -28.97
C LEU A 643 -8.11 -12.96 -28.70
N GLU A 644 -9.12 -12.99 -29.56
CA GLU A 644 -10.24 -12.04 -29.53
C GLU A 644 -11.46 -12.61 -28.80
N LYS A 645 -11.77 -13.90 -29.01
CA LYS A 645 -13.02 -14.50 -28.53
C LYS A 645 -12.92 -14.96 -27.07
N THR A 646 -13.78 -14.43 -26.20
CA THR A 646 -13.85 -14.86 -24.79
C THR A 646 -14.85 -15.99 -24.56
N TYR A 647 -14.49 -16.90 -23.65
CA TYR A 647 -15.26 -18.09 -23.26
C TYR A 647 -15.68 -18.06 -21.78
N ARG A 648 -15.31 -17.01 -21.03
CA ARG A 648 -15.56 -16.93 -19.58
C ARG A 648 -17.04 -16.78 -19.24
N THR A 649 -17.77 -16.02 -20.06
CA THR A 649 -19.22 -15.83 -19.91
C THR A 649 -19.91 -15.99 -21.25
N LYS A 650 -21.17 -16.44 -21.20
CA LYS A 650 -22.08 -16.48 -22.35
C LYS A 650 -23.07 -15.31 -22.32
N ASP A 651 -23.04 -14.47 -21.29
CA ASP A 651 -23.93 -13.32 -21.18
C ASP A 651 -23.49 -12.20 -22.12
N LYS A 652 -24.30 -11.97 -23.16
CA LYS A 652 -24.06 -10.93 -24.17
C LYS A 652 -23.99 -9.51 -23.57
N LYS A 653 -24.68 -9.26 -22.46
CA LYS A 653 -24.70 -7.94 -21.79
C LYS A 653 -23.36 -7.68 -21.11
N LEU A 654 -22.81 -8.67 -20.40
CA LEU A 654 -21.51 -8.56 -19.76
C LEU A 654 -20.40 -8.40 -20.80
N LEU A 655 -20.44 -9.20 -21.86
CA LEU A 655 -19.48 -9.11 -22.96
C LEU A 655 -19.45 -7.71 -23.57
N LYS A 656 -20.63 -7.13 -23.85
CA LYS A 656 -20.74 -5.78 -24.39
C LYS A 656 -20.13 -4.73 -23.45
N LEU A 657 -20.39 -4.82 -22.14
CA LEU A 657 -19.78 -3.91 -21.17
C LEU A 657 -18.25 -4.06 -21.16
N TRP A 658 -17.74 -5.29 -21.15
CA TRP A 658 -16.31 -5.56 -21.13
C TRP A 658 -15.60 -5.01 -22.36
N ASP A 659 -16.20 -5.17 -23.54
CA ASP A 659 -15.65 -4.67 -24.80
C ASP A 659 -15.66 -3.13 -24.84
N GLU A 660 -16.74 -2.49 -24.40
CA GLU A 660 -16.84 -1.03 -24.33
C GLU A 660 -15.79 -0.45 -23.38
N VAL A 661 -15.66 -1.03 -22.17
CA VAL A 661 -14.65 -0.61 -21.20
C VAL A 661 -13.25 -0.81 -21.78
N ARG A 662 -12.94 -2.02 -22.28
CA ARG A 662 -11.62 -2.37 -22.84
C ARG A 662 -11.19 -1.45 -23.97
N SER A 663 -12.13 -1.03 -24.80
CA SER A 663 -11.88 -0.19 -25.98
C SER A 663 -11.85 1.31 -25.68
N PHE A 664 -12.11 1.72 -24.44
CA PHE A 664 -12.34 3.13 -24.06
C PHE A 664 -13.50 3.74 -24.85
N GLY A 665 -14.59 2.99 -25.01
CA GLY A 665 -15.79 3.46 -25.70
C GLY A 665 -16.51 4.55 -24.92
N ASP A 666 -17.26 5.38 -25.65
CA ASP A 666 -17.96 6.53 -25.08
C ASP A 666 -19.28 6.14 -24.38
N CYS A 667 -19.80 4.93 -24.60
CA CYS A 667 -21.11 4.50 -24.12
C CYS A 667 -21.08 3.66 -22.82
N ILE A 668 -19.98 3.73 -22.05
CA ILE A 668 -19.80 2.90 -20.84
C ILE A 668 -20.91 3.19 -19.82
N SER A 669 -21.17 4.45 -19.52
CA SER A 669 -22.26 4.89 -18.63
C SER A 669 -23.61 4.31 -19.08
N GLU A 670 -23.96 4.53 -20.34
CA GLU A 670 -25.24 4.13 -20.91
C GLU A 670 -25.48 2.63 -20.80
N ILE A 671 -24.43 1.81 -20.96
CA ILE A 671 -24.53 0.35 -20.76
C ILE A 671 -24.73 0.03 -19.27
N LEU A 672 -23.95 0.66 -18.38
CA LEU A 672 -24.07 0.46 -16.93
C LEU A 672 -25.48 0.76 -16.41
N GLN A 673 -26.10 1.85 -16.90
CA GLN A 673 -27.47 2.20 -16.55
C GLN A 673 -28.50 1.29 -17.24
N ARG A 674 -28.40 1.06 -18.56
CA ARG A 674 -29.39 0.25 -19.31
C ARG A 674 -29.49 -1.17 -18.79
N GLU A 675 -28.35 -1.79 -18.45
CA GLU A 675 -28.31 -3.16 -17.94
C GLU A 675 -28.41 -3.22 -16.41
N SER A 676 -28.61 -2.09 -15.72
CA SER A 676 -28.78 -1.99 -14.26
C SER A 676 -27.59 -2.52 -13.45
N TYR A 677 -26.37 -2.42 -14.00
CA TYR A 677 -25.15 -2.78 -13.30
C TYR A 677 -24.78 -1.77 -12.21
N SER A 678 -25.06 -0.48 -12.43
CA SER A 678 -24.79 0.60 -11.46
C SER A 678 -25.91 0.68 -10.42
N GLN A 679 -25.54 0.66 -9.15
CA GLN A 679 -26.42 0.71 -7.99
C GLN A 679 -25.88 1.71 -6.97
N LYS A 680 -26.77 2.28 -6.13
CA LYS A 680 -26.32 3.14 -5.03
C LYS A 680 -25.70 2.29 -3.94
N LEU A 681 -24.63 2.78 -3.31
CA LEU A 681 -24.01 2.14 -2.13
C LEU A 681 -25.03 1.76 -1.04
N GLU A 682 -26.10 2.54 -0.96
CA GLU A 682 -27.21 2.42 -0.03
C GLU A 682 -28.05 1.16 -0.25
N ASP A 683 -28.09 0.67 -1.49
CA ASP A 683 -28.84 -0.49 -1.96
C ASP A 683 -27.98 -1.77 -1.95
N LEU A 684 -26.78 -1.70 -1.35
CA LEU A 684 -25.90 -2.86 -1.20
C LEU A 684 -26.63 -3.95 -0.41
N SER A 685 -27.08 -4.99 -1.13
CA SER A 685 -27.68 -6.14 -0.49
C SER A 685 -26.59 -6.96 0.18
N PHE A 686 -26.75 -7.14 1.48
CA PHE A 686 -25.89 -7.98 2.30
C PHE A 686 -26.30 -9.46 2.23
N GLU A 687 -27.33 -9.83 1.45
CA GLU A 687 -27.66 -11.24 1.26
C GLU A 687 -26.56 -11.92 0.42
N ALA A 688 -26.03 -13.02 0.95
CA ALA A 688 -24.96 -13.79 0.31
C ALA A 688 -25.56 -14.83 -0.66
N SER A 689 -25.05 -14.86 -1.89
CA SER A 689 -25.35 -15.92 -2.87
C SER A 689 -24.20 -16.93 -3.00
N ASP A 690 -24.44 -18.06 -3.67
CA ASP A 690 -23.43 -19.09 -3.91
C ASP A 690 -22.34 -18.59 -4.87
N ASP A 691 -21.06 -18.77 -4.49
CA ASP A 691 -19.86 -18.26 -5.18
C ASP A 691 -19.95 -16.75 -5.53
N GLU A 692 -20.34 -15.95 -4.52
CA GLU A 692 -20.33 -14.49 -4.55
C GLU A 692 -19.07 -13.91 -3.92
N ILE A 693 -18.58 -12.78 -4.47
CA ILE A 693 -17.54 -11.98 -3.83
C ILE A 693 -17.86 -10.49 -3.90
N VAL A 694 -17.50 -9.77 -2.83
CA VAL A 694 -17.44 -8.31 -2.84
C VAL A 694 -16.00 -7.86 -3.10
N LEU A 695 -15.80 -7.04 -4.14
CA LEU A 695 -14.50 -6.49 -4.51
C LEU A 695 -14.41 -5.02 -4.11
N CYS A 696 -13.40 -4.70 -3.33
CA CYS A 696 -13.14 -3.35 -2.82
C CYS A 696 -11.70 -2.93 -3.13
N LEU A 697 -11.40 -1.65 -2.91
CA LEU A 697 -10.04 -1.10 -3.02
C LEU A 697 -9.45 -0.81 -1.66
N ASN A 698 -10.28 -0.28 -0.76
CA ASN A 698 -9.88 0.08 0.59
C ASN A 698 -10.07 -1.08 1.56
N TYR A 699 -9.15 -1.18 2.52
CA TYR A 699 -9.31 -2.07 3.66
C TYR A 699 -10.16 -1.42 4.77
N ASP A 700 -10.03 -0.10 4.93
CA ASP A 700 -10.63 0.70 6.01
C ASP A 700 -11.88 1.50 5.53
N GLY A 701 -12.62 2.09 6.47
CA GLY A 701 -13.87 2.83 6.24
C GLY A 701 -15.14 1.96 6.22
N LEU A 702 -16.34 2.58 6.26
CA LEU A 702 -17.64 1.89 6.29
C LEU A 702 -17.79 0.81 5.20
N TYR A 703 -17.38 1.14 3.97
CA TYR A 703 -17.41 0.24 2.80
C TYR A 703 -16.04 -0.42 2.52
N GLY A 704 -15.13 -0.43 3.50
CA GLY A 704 -13.84 -1.11 3.41
C GLY A 704 -13.96 -2.62 3.63
N ILE A 705 -12.97 -3.37 3.14
CA ILE A 705 -12.94 -4.86 3.23
C ILE A 705 -13.19 -5.36 4.66
N ASN A 706 -12.58 -4.73 5.68
CA ASN A 706 -12.68 -5.20 7.05
C ASN A 706 -14.10 -5.07 7.62
N ASN A 707 -14.74 -3.92 7.38
CA ASN A 707 -16.11 -3.66 7.82
C ASN A 707 -17.11 -4.48 7.00
N LEU A 708 -16.95 -4.58 5.68
CA LEU A 708 -17.82 -5.38 4.83
C LEU A 708 -17.77 -6.87 5.19
N ASN A 709 -16.59 -7.42 5.48
CA ASN A 709 -16.49 -8.78 5.99
C ASN A 709 -17.27 -8.96 7.30
N THR A 710 -17.17 -8.00 8.21
CA THR A 710 -17.92 -8.02 9.48
C THR A 710 -19.43 -7.97 9.24
N ILE A 711 -19.92 -7.03 8.40
CA ILE A 711 -21.34 -6.87 8.08
C ILE A 711 -21.89 -8.11 7.38
N LEU A 712 -21.17 -8.64 6.39
CA LEU A 712 -21.59 -9.82 5.61
C LEU A 712 -21.58 -11.09 6.47
N GLN A 713 -20.62 -11.22 7.39
CA GLN A 713 -20.57 -12.32 8.37
C GLN A 713 -21.78 -12.31 9.32
N GLU A 714 -22.47 -11.19 9.53
CA GLU A 714 -23.69 -11.19 10.36
C GLU A 714 -24.88 -11.89 9.72
N ASN A 715 -24.87 -12.11 8.41
CA ASN A 715 -25.88 -12.96 7.77
C ASN A 715 -25.67 -14.44 8.09
N ASN A 716 -24.45 -14.83 8.47
CA ASN A 716 -24.17 -16.15 9.00
C ASN A 716 -24.69 -16.25 10.44
N LYS A 717 -25.78 -17.03 10.61
CA LYS A 717 -26.48 -17.24 11.89
C LYS A 717 -25.74 -18.18 12.85
N ALA A 718 -24.63 -18.79 12.43
CA ALA A 718 -23.83 -19.65 13.30
C ALA A 718 -23.25 -18.87 14.50
N LYS A 719 -23.04 -19.59 15.61
CA LYS A 719 -22.44 -19.01 16.82
C LYS A 719 -21.02 -18.55 16.51
N ALA A 720 -20.69 -17.35 16.96
CA ALA A 720 -19.36 -16.80 16.82
C ALA A 720 -18.39 -17.32 17.88
N VAL A 721 -17.16 -17.55 17.45
CA VAL A 721 -16.01 -17.85 18.29
C VAL A 721 -15.01 -16.71 18.13
N GLU A 722 -14.62 -16.10 19.25
CA GLU A 722 -13.60 -15.04 19.28
C GLU A 722 -12.22 -15.67 19.54
N TRP A 723 -11.22 -15.23 18.77
CA TRP A 723 -9.83 -15.61 18.95
C TRP A 723 -8.93 -14.38 18.78
N GLY A 724 -8.32 -13.94 19.88
CA GLY A 724 -7.66 -12.63 19.92
C GLY A 724 -8.67 -11.50 19.67
N LEU A 725 -8.44 -10.72 18.62
CA LEU A 725 -9.33 -9.62 18.22
C LEU A 725 -10.20 -9.96 16.99
N HIS A 726 -10.09 -11.20 16.48
CA HIS A 726 -10.82 -11.68 15.32
C HIS A 726 -12.01 -12.57 15.73
N ARG A 727 -12.97 -12.67 14.81
CA ARG A 727 -14.21 -13.42 15.00
C ARG A 727 -14.41 -14.39 13.84
N TYR A 728 -14.75 -15.63 14.17
CA TYR A 728 -14.96 -16.71 13.22
C TYR A 728 -16.32 -17.38 13.48
N LYS A 729 -16.99 -17.81 12.41
CA LYS A 729 -18.22 -18.59 12.47
C LYS A 729 -18.09 -19.82 11.56
N ILE A 730 -18.75 -20.91 11.96
CA ILE A 730 -18.92 -22.06 11.07
C ILE A 730 -19.71 -21.61 9.84
N GLY A 731 -19.23 -21.95 8.65
CA GLY A 731 -19.80 -21.57 7.37
C GLY A 731 -19.13 -20.36 6.69
N ASP A 732 -18.22 -19.68 7.37
CA ASP A 732 -17.53 -18.53 6.79
C ASP A 732 -16.64 -18.94 5.58
N PRO A 733 -16.71 -18.22 4.45
CA PRO A 733 -15.76 -18.34 3.36
C PRO A 733 -14.43 -17.72 3.79
N ILE A 734 -13.34 -18.39 3.46
CA ILE A 734 -11.98 -17.94 3.80
C ILE A 734 -11.07 -17.98 2.57
N LEU A 735 -10.01 -17.18 2.64
CA LEU A 735 -8.85 -17.31 1.76
C LEU A 735 -7.59 -17.54 2.60
N PHE A 736 -6.82 -18.56 2.23
CA PHE A 736 -5.52 -18.80 2.85
C PHE A 736 -4.55 -17.66 2.58
N ASN A 737 -3.78 -17.30 3.60
CA ASN A 737 -2.68 -16.36 3.54
C ASN A 737 -1.39 -17.07 3.09
N GLU A 738 -0.33 -16.31 2.89
CA GLU A 738 0.99 -16.87 2.64
C GLU A 738 1.64 -17.28 3.97
N VAL A 739 1.70 -18.58 4.23
CA VAL A 739 2.26 -19.19 5.45
C VAL A 739 3.08 -20.41 5.07
N GLU A 740 4.27 -20.57 5.64
CA GLU A 740 5.18 -21.68 5.29
C GLU A 740 4.66 -23.03 5.78
N ARG A 741 4.03 -23.08 6.97
CA ARG A 741 3.42 -24.26 7.60
C ARG A 741 2.73 -25.26 6.67
N PHE A 742 2.04 -24.81 5.62
CA PHE A 742 1.28 -25.67 4.71
C PHE A 742 1.76 -25.67 3.26
N LYS A 743 2.87 -24.98 2.94
CA LYS A 743 3.40 -24.90 1.57
C LYS A 743 4.12 -26.18 1.17
N PRO A 744 4.03 -26.63 -0.10
CA PRO A 744 3.29 -26.04 -1.21
C PRO A 744 1.85 -26.55 -1.38
N LEU A 745 1.36 -27.43 -0.50
CA LEU A 745 0.08 -28.12 -0.72
C LEU A 745 -1.12 -27.17 -0.58
N ILE A 746 -1.11 -26.32 0.45
CA ILE A 746 -2.02 -25.18 0.62
C ILE A 746 -1.27 -23.90 0.25
N TYR A 747 -1.88 -23.07 -0.59
CA TYR A 747 -1.23 -21.91 -1.19
C TYR A 747 -2.02 -20.62 -0.95
N ASN A 748 -1.34 -19.48 -1.14
CA ASN A 748 -1.90 -18.15 -0.93
C ASN A 748 -3.09 -17.88 -1.87
N ASN A 749 -4.18 -17.36 -1.30
CA ASN A 749 -5.50 -17.16 -1.94
C ASN A 749 -6.21 -18.46 -2.36
N MET A 750 -5.88 -19.62 -1.78
CA MET A 750 -6.73 -20.80 -1.91
C MET A 750 -8.08 -20.55 -1.20
N LYS A 751 -9.20 -20.83 -1.89
CA LYS A 751 -10.56 -20.76 -1.33
C LYS A 751 -10.78 -21.92 -0.34
N GLY A 752 -11.42 -21.62 0.77
CA GLY A 752 -11.94 -22.63 1.68
C GLY A 752 -13.18 -22.17 2.42
N LYS A 753 -13.77 -23.06 3.22
CA LYS A 753 -14.92 -22.76 4.07
C LYS A 753 -14.73 -23.39 5.45
N ILE A 754 -14.96 -22.63 6.51
CA ILE A 754 -14.90 -23.18 7.87
C ILE A 754 -16.08 -24.13 8.06
N VAL A 755 -15.83 -25.39 8.40
CA VAL A 755 -16.87 -26.39 8.67
C VAL A 755 -16.98 -26.75 10.15
N ASN A 756 -15.92 -26.56 10.94
CA ASN A 756 -15.96 -26.76 12.39
C ASN A 756 -14.94 -25.86 13.12
N ILE A 757 -15.23 -25.49 14.36
CA ILE A 757 -14.36 -24.73 15.26
C ILE A 757 -14.44 -25.33 16.67
N GLU A 758 -13.30 -25.66 17.27
CA GLU A 758 -13.21 -26.15 18.66
C GLU A 758 -12.26 -25.23 19.45
N LEU A 759 -12.65 -24.83 20.68
CA LEU A 759 -11.89 -23.89 21.51
C LEU A 759 -11.38 -24.58 22.78
N GLU A 760 -10.09 -24.42 23.07
CA GLU A 760 -9.40 -24.83 24.30
C GLU A 760 -8.82 -23.59 25.01
N GLU A 761 -8.30 -23.74 26.25
CA GLU A 761 -7.81 -22.60 27.05
C GLU A 761 -6.76 -21.74 26.34
N LYS A 762 -5.84 -22.36 25.59
CA LYS A 762 -4.70 -21.69 24.93
C LYS A 762 -4.58 -22.02 23.45
N ARG A 763 -5.63 -22.62 22.86
CA ARG A 763 -5.62 -23.10 21.48
C ARG A 763 -7.01 -23.05 20.84
N ILE A 764 -7.04 -22.82 19.54
CA ILE A 764 -8.24 -22.95 18.70
C ILE A 764 -7.98 -23.94 17.58
N TRP A 765 -8.95 -24.80 17.28
CA TRP A 765 -8.92 -25.74 16.16
C TRP A 765 -9.87 -25.31 15.06
N PHE A 766 -9.42 -25.40 13.82
CA PHE A 766 -10.22 -25.16 12.63
C PHE A 766 -10.31 -26.41 11.77
N SER A 767 -11.50 -26.74 11.31
CA SER A 767 -11.70 -27.67 10.19
C SER A 767 -12.15 -26.88 8.96
N ILE A 768 -11.41 -27.00 7.86
CA ILE A 768 -11.60 -26.20 6.64
C ILE A 768 -11.86 -27.13 5.45
N GLU A 769 -13.01 -26.95 4.79
CA GLU A 769 -13.33 -27.57 3.50
C GLU A 769 -12.61 -26.85 2.37
N LEU A 770 -11.99 -27.61 1.47
CA LEU A 770 -11.24 -27.12 0.31
C LEU A 770 -11.88 -27.64 -1.00
N GLU A 771 -11.81 -26.83 -2.05
CA GLU A 771 -12.17 -27.28 -3.41
C GLU A 771 -11.14 -28.25 -4.01
N LYS A 772 -9.94 -28.31 -3.43
CA LYS A 772 -8.86 -29.18 -3.88
C LYS A 772 -9.00 -30.57 -3.27
N SER A 773 -8.94 -31.60 -4.10
CA SER A 773 -8.79 -32.98 -3.64
C SER A 773 -7.35 -33.22 -3.15
N ILE A 774 -7.22 -33.66 -1.90
CA ILE A 774 -5.96 -33.99 -1.22
C ILE A 774 -6.03 -35.46 -0.80
N THR A 775 -4.98 -36.23 -1.08
CA THR A 775 -4.89 -37.63 -0.67
C THR A 775 -4.30 -37.76 0.73
N GLY A 776 -4.58 -38.86 1.44
CA GLY A 776 -3.96 -39.13 2.74
C GLY A 776 -2.42 -39.17 2.69
N LEU A 777 -1.84 -39.64 1.58
CA LEU A 777 -0.39 -39.65 1.35
C LEU A 777 0.20 -38.25 1.23
N ASP A 778 -0.54 -37.31 0.64
CA ASP A 778 -0.11 -35.91 0.56
C ASP A 778 -0.17 -35.25 1.93
N ALA A 779 -1.26 -35.47 2.68
CA ALA A 779 -1.52 -34.85 3.97
C ALA A 779 -0.47 -35.21 5.03
N GLN A 780 0.06 -36.44 5.03
CA GLN A 780 1.06 -36.92 5.99
C GLN A 780 2.35 -36.07 6.08
N LYS A 781 2.62 -35.22 5.09
CA LYS A 781 3.83 -34.38 5.02
C LYS A 781 3.62 -32.99 5.66
N TYR A 782 2.42 -32.70 6.13
CA TYR A 782 2.03 -31.37 6.58
C TYR A 782 1.43 -31.41 7.98
N ASP A 783 1.49 -30.27 8.65
CA ASP A 783 0.99 -30.10 10.01
C ASP A 783 -0.54 -29.85 10.05
N PHE A 784 -1.29 -30.79 9.48
CA PHE A 784 -2.75 -30.85 9.57
C PHE A 784 -3.25 -32.30 9.39
N GLU A 785 -4.43 -32.59 9.93
CA GLU A 785 -5.13 -33.86 9.73
C GLU A 785 -6.11 -33.77 8.55
N LEU A 786 -6.21 -34.81 7.73
CA LEU A 786 -7.23 -34.92 6.68
C LEU A 786 -8.42 -35.73 7.21
N LEU A 787 -9.60 -35.13 7.27
CA LEU A 787 -10.83 -35.79 7.72
C LEU A 787 -11.52 -36.53 6.56
N GLU A 788 -12.15 -37.67 6.85
CA GLU A 788 -12.94 -38.43 5.87
C GLU A 788 -14.19 -37.65 5.45
N ASN A 789 -14.37 -37.39 4.15
CA ASN A 789 -15.56 -36.74 3.63
C ASN A 789 -15.84 -37.14 2.17
N SER A 790 -17.11 -37.09 1.76
CA SER A 790 -17.61 -37.83 0.58
C SER A 790 -17.26 -37.23 -0.79
N ASP A 791 -16.97 -35.93 -0.90
CA ASP A 791 -16.68 -35.28 -2.21
C ASP A 791 -15.57 -34.22 -2.19
N LYS A 792 -15.29 -33.59 -1.04
CA LYS A 792 -14.29 -32.51 -0.89
C LYS A 792 -13.36 -32.79 0.27
N SER A 793 -12.12 -32.30 0.19
CA SER A 793 -11.14 -32.48 1.26
C SER A 793 -11.38 -31.52 2.41
N VAL A 794 -11.37 -32.04 3.63
CA VAL A 794 -11.45 -31.24 4.86
C VAL A 794 -10.17 -31.42 5.66
N ILE A 795 -9.48 -30.32 5.94
CA ILE A 795 -8.26 -30.32 6.76
C ILE A 795 -8.55 -29.80 8.16
N LYS A 796 -7.95 -30.38 9.20
CA LYS A 796 -8.05 -29.95 10.61
C LYS A 796 -6.68 -29.56 11.15
N PHE A 797 -6.56 -28.36 11.71
CA PHE A 797 -5.31 -27.86 12.32
C PHE A 797 -5.61 -26.91 13.48
N TYR A 798 -4.58 -26.63 14.30
CA TYR A 798 -4.70 -25.76 15.48
C TYR A 798 -3.91 -24.44 15.33
N VAL A 799 -4.27 -23.44 16.14
CA VAL A 799 -3.54 -22.18 16.33
C VAL A 799 -3.41 -21.90 17.84
N ASN A 800 -2.19 -21.62 18.30
CA ASN A 800 -1.90 -21.31 19.72
C ASN A 800 -2.10 -19.81 20.02
N GLN A 801 -2.40 -19.48 21.28
CA GLN A 801 -2.54 -18.09 21.71
C GLN A 801 -1.18 -17.37 21.71
N TYR A 802 -1.13 -16.12 21.24
CA TYR A 802 0.11 -15.33 21.24
C TYR A 802 0.63 -15.12 22.68
N GLY A 803 1.94 -15.29 22.90
CA GLY A 803 2.57 -15.11 24.22
C GLY A 803 2.66 -16.37 25.09
N THR A 804 2.22 -17.54 24.61
CA THR A 804 2.43 -18.82 25.31
C THR A 804 3.82 -19.43 25.10
N ALA A 805 4.66 -18.80 24.27
CA ALA A 805 6.08 -19.13 24.10
C ALA A 805 6.93 -18.07 24.81
N ASP A 806 7.29 -18.40 26.05
CA ASP A 806 8.29 -17.81 26.95
C ASP A 806 8.32 -16.28 27.17
N GLU A 807 7.92 -15.91 28.39
CA GLU A 807 8.21 -14.62 29.05
C GLU A 807 9.72 -14.29 29.16
N GLU A 808 10.61 -15.12 28.61
CA GLU A 808 12.06 -14.95 28.60
C GLU A 808 12.62 -14.32 27.32
N GLY A 809 11.81 -14.07 26.29
CA GLY A 809 12.25 -13.32 25.11
C GLY A 809 13.32 -14.03 24.29
N ASN A 810 13.26 -15.36 24.21
CA ASN A 810 14.06 -16.12 23.26
C ASN A 810 13.56 -15.85 21.81
N PRO A 811 14.37 -15.24 20.93
CA PRO A 811 13.93 -14.80 19.60
C PRO A 811 13.77 -15.92 18.55
N GLU A 812 13.79 -17.19 18.94
CA GLU A 812 14.00 -18.33 18.02
C GLU A 812 12.85 -19.35 17.94
N ASN A 813 11.72 -19.15 18.61
CA ASN A 813 10.57 -20.07 18.49
C ASN A 813 9.60 -19.60 17.39
N ASN A 814 9.32 -20.47 16.42
CA ASN A 814 8.52 -20.24 15.22
C ASN A 814 7.13 -19.63 15.53
N ASP A 815 6.93 -18.35 15.18
CA ASP A 815 5.65 -17.63 15.25
C ASP A 815 4.51 -18.31 14.44
N GLU A 816 4.82 -19.26 13.55
CA GLU A 816 3.88 -19.84 12.57
C GLU A 816 2.67 -20.54 13.20
N GLU A 817 2.80 -21.16 14.37
CA GLU A 817 1.69 -21.83 15.07
C GLU A 817 0.76 -20.84 15.80
N THR A 818 1.17 -19.59 15.98
CA THR A 818 0.36 -18.54 16.62
C THR A 818 -0.43 -17.69 15.62
N VAL A 819 -0.11 -17.83 14.32
CA VAL A 819 -0.72 -17.08 13.24
C VAL A 819 -1.87 -17.86 12.62
N VAL A 820 -3.04 -17.24 12.52
CA VAL A 820 -4.16 -17.84 11.77
C VAL A 820 -3.82 -17.81 10.28
N PRO A 821 -3.77 -18.98 9.60
CA PRO A 821 -3.23 -19.09 8.24
C PRO A 821 -4.19 -18.63 7.14
N PHE A 822 -5.32 -18.02 7.50
CA PHE A 822 -6.36 -17.56 6.58
C PHE A 822 -7.08 -16.32 7.13
N HIS A 823 -7.89 -15.68 6.28
CA HIS A 823 -8.80 -14.60 6.66
C HIS A 823 -10.20 -14.87 6.09
N VAL A 824 -11.23 -14.35 6.76
CA VAL A 824 -12.61 -14.33 6.25
C VAL A 824 -12.67 -13.50 4.97
N ALA A 825 -13.36 -13.99 3.95
CA ALA A 825 -13.27 -13.50 2.58
C ALA A 825 -14.64 -13.32 1.89
N TYR A 826 -15.62 -12.74 2.59
CA TYR A 826 -16.83 -12.22 1.95
C TYR A 826 -16.53 -11.00 1.05
N ALA A 827 -15.55 -10.20 1.46
CA ALA A 827 -15.00 -9.08 0.72
C ALA A 827 -13.47 -9.19 0.60
N ILE A 828 -12.91 -8.87 -0.57
CA ILE A 828 -11.46 -8.87 -0.83
C ILE A 828 -11.05 -7.70 -1.72
N SER A 829 -9.75 -7.46 -1.82
CA SER A 829 -9.23 -6.43 -2.72
C SER A 829 -9.27 -6.90 -4.18
N ILE A 830 -9.47 -5.97 -5.12
CA ILE A 830 -9.44 -6.26 -6.56
C ILE A 830 -8.09 -6.90 -6.96
N HIS A 831 -6.97 -6.44 -6.39
CA HIS A 831 -5.65 -7.01 -6.61
C HIS A 831 -5.56 -8.49 -6.18
N LYS A 832 -6.18 -8.88 -5.06
CA LYS A 832 -6.21 -10.29 -4.62
C LYS A 832 -7.16 -11.16 -5.44
N ALA A 833 -8.18 -10.57 -6.04
CA ALA A 833 -9.07 -11.27 -6.95
C ALA A 833 -8.40 -11.62 -8.30
N GLN A 834 -7.17 -11.16 -8.55
CA GLN A 834 -6.45 -11.47 -9.78
C GLN A 834 -6.22 -12.98 -9.92
N GLY A 835 -6.60 -13.54 -11.07
CA GLY A 835 -6.55 -14.97 -11.33
C GLY A 835 -7.67 -15.78 -10.65
N LEU A 836 -8.52 -15.14 -9.84
CA LEU A 836 -9.77 -15.73 -9.33
C LEU A 836 -10.94 -15.36 -10.24
N GLU A 837 -12.02 -16.14 -10.16
CA GLU A 837 -13.27 -15.92 -10.87
C GLU A 837 -14.42 -16.33 -9.95
N TYR A 838 -15.57 -15.68 -10.09
CA TYR A 838 -16.75 -15.88 -9.25
C TYR A 838 -18.02 -15.84 -10.11
N LYS A 839 -19.05 -16.60 -9.74
CA LYS A 839 -20.38 -16.52 -10.39
C LYS A 839 -20.95 -15.10 -10.29
N THR A 840 -20.95 -14.55 -9.08
CA THR A 840 -21.47 -13.20 -8.77
C THR A 840 -20.37 -12.31 -8.23
N VAL A 841 -20.24 -11.10 -8.76
CA VAL A 841 -19.30 -10.08 -8.30
C VAL A 841 -20.04 -8.78 -7.98
N LYS A 842 -19.84 -8.29 -6.76
CA LYS A 842 -20.26 -6.94 -6.34
C LYS A 842 -19.01 -6.07 -6.22
N VAL A 843 -18.89 -5.01 -7.00
CA VAL A 843 -17.78 -4.06 -6.90
C VAL A 843 -18.24 -2.88 -6.05
N VAL A 844 -17.54 -2.56 -4.97
CA VAL A 844 -17.90 -1.46 -4.06
C VAL A 844 -16.82 -0.39 -4.13
N ILE A 845 -17.22 0.81 -4.54
CA ILE A 845 -16.33 1.95 -4.75
C ILE A 845 -16.91 3.16 -4.01
N SER A 846 -16.24 3.55 -2.93
CA SER A 846 -16.58 4.75 -2.14
C SER A 846 -15.78 5.98 -2.58
N SER A 847 -16.18 7.17 -2.12
CA SER A 847 -15.40 8.40 -2.30
C SER A 847 -14.09 8.42 -1.47
N GLU A 848 -13.97 7.56 -0.46
CA GLU A 848 -12.81 7.49 0.45
C GLU A 848 -11.61 6.70 -0.11
N VAL A 849 -11.62 6.34 -1.39
CA VAL A 849 -10.56 5.49 -1.95
C VAL A 849 -9.23 6.26 -1.99
N ASP A 850 -8.26 5.78 -1.19
CA ASP A 850 -6.90 6.34 -1.12
C ASP A 850 -6.15 6.12 -2.45
N GLU A 851 -6.47 5.03 -3.16
CA GLU A 851 -5.90 4.64 -4.46
C GLU A 851 -6.77 5.12 -5.64
N MET A 852 -6.13 5.71 -6.66
CA MET A 852 -6.86 6.12 -7.87
C MET A 852 -7.31 4.88 -8.65
N ILE A 853 -8.62 4.77 -8.91
CA ILE A 853 -9.16 3.73 -9.79
C ILE A 853 -8.74 4.04 -11.21
N THR A 854 -7.83 3.22 -11.73
CA THR A 854 -7.46 3.27 -13.13
C THR A 854 -8.40 2.39 -13.96
N HIS A 855 -8.45 2.66 -15.26
CA HIS A 855 -9.12 1.81 -16.24
C HIS A 855 -8.77 0.32 -16.05
N ASN A 856 -7.49 0.00 -15.86
CA ASN A 856 -7.03 -1.39 -15.77
C ASN A 856 -7.55 -2.10 -14.51
N ILE A 857 -7.63 -1.38 -13.38
CA ILE A 857 -8.18 -1.92 -12.13
C ILE A 857 -9.70 -2.16 -12.29
N PHE A 858 -10.43 -1.19 -12.84
CA PHE A 858 -11.87 -1.31 -13.09
C PHE A 858 -12.18 -2.46 -14.05
N TYR A 859 -11.47 -2.54 -15.18
CA TYR A 859 -11.59 -3.63 -16.14
C TYR A 859 -11.28 -5.00 -15.51
N THR A 860 -10.25 -5.07 -14.66
CA THR A 860 -9.93 -6.32 -13.96
C THR A 860 -11.03 -6.75 -13.00
N ALA A 861 -11.68 -5.82 -12.29
CA ALA A 861 -12.77 -6.09 -11.37
C ALA A 861 -14.02 -6.62 -12.09
N ILE A 862 -14.50 -5.94 -13.14
CA ILE A 862 -15.71 -6.35 -13.86
C ILE A 862 -15.52 -7.70 -14.58
N THR A 863 -14.31 -8.01 -15.03
CA THR A 863 -14.00 -9.28 -15.70
C THR A 863 -13.88 -10.48 -14.76
N ARG A 864 -14.01 -10.28 -13.43
CA ARG A 864 -14.05 -11.40 -12.45
C ARG A 864 -15.39 -12.12 -12.45
N ALA A 865 -16.46 -11.47 -12.92
CA ALA A 865 -17.82 -12.01 -12.94
C ALA A 865 -17.99 -13.03 -14.07
N LYS A 866 -18.64 -14.17 -13.77
CA LYS A 866 -19.07 -15.13 -14.81
C LYS A 866 -20.52 -14.92 -15.23
N GLU A 867 -21.39 -14.57 -14.28
CA GLU A 867 -22.84 -14.53 -14.50
C GLU A 867 -23.44 -13.18 -14.07
N ASN A 868 -23.18 -12.73 -12.84
CA ASN A 868 -23.81 -11.53 -12.30
C ASN A 868 -22.77 -10.49 -11.88
N LEU A 869 -22.99 -9.23 -12.28
CA LEU A 869 -22.17 -8.08 -11.89
C LEU A 869 -23.05 -6.99 -11.31
N GLN A 870 -22.65 -6.43 -10.17
CA GLN A 870 -23.22 -5.20 -9.62
C GLN A 870 -22.09 -4.27 -9.21
N ILE A 871 -22.25 -2.97 -9.42
CA ILE A 871 -21.28 -1.94 -9.08
C ILE A 871 -21.97 -0.90 -8.21
N TYR A 872 -21.41 -0.66 -7.04
CA TYR A 872 -21.95 0.21 -6.01
C TYR A 872 -21.07 1.44 -5.82
N TRP A 873 -21.59 2.61 -6.17
CA TRP A 873 -20.92 3.91 -6.03
C TRP A 873 -21.95 5.05 -6.04
N SER A 874 -21.52 6.28 -5.78
CA SER A 874 -22.36 7.47 -6.00
C SER A 874 -22.26 7.95 -7.46
N PRO A 875 -23.24 8.70 -7.97
CA PRO A 875 -23.18 9.27 -9.33
C PRO A 875 -21.94 10.15 -9.57
N GLU A 876 -21.50 10.89 -8.56
CA GLU A 876 -20.30 11.75 -8.63
C GLU A 876 -19.02 10.90 -8.75
N VAL A 877 -18.98 9.79 -8.01
CA VAL A 877 -17.86 8.84 -8.03
C VAL A 877 -17.81 8.12 -9.38
N GLU A 878 -18.95 7.66 -9.90
CA GLU A 878 -19.07 7.07 -11.23
C GLU A 878 -18.49 8.01 -12.29
N LYS A 879 -19.01 9.24 -12.37
CA LYS A 879 -18.57 10.25 -13.32
C LYS A 879 -17.06 10.50 -13.23
N LYS A 880 -16.55 10.73 -12.01
CA LYS A 880 -15.13 10.97 -11.76
C LYS A 880 -14.23 9.83 -12.24
N ILE A 881 -14.67 8.58 -12.07
CA ILE A 881 -13.90 7.40 -12.49
C ILE A 881 -13.91 7.28 -14.00
N LEU A 882 -15.09 7.34 -14.62
CA LEU A 882 -15.22 7.19 -16.07
C LEU A 882 -14.48 8.30 -16.83
N GLU A 883 -14.57 9.56 -16.40
CA GLU A 883 -13.82 10.68 -16.99
C GLU A 883 -12.30 10.55 -16.84
N SER A 884 -11.85 9.74 -15.87
CA SER A 884 -10.42 9.47 -15.67
C SER A 884 -9.84 8.45 -16.65
N PHE A 885 -10.69 7.68 -17.35
CA PHE A 885 -10.25 6.67 -18.31
C PHE A 885 -9.64 7.36 -19.53
N LYS A 886 -8.31 7.27 -19.65
CA LYS A 886 -7.57 7.84 -20.77
C LYS A 886 -6.70 6.78 -21.42
N LYS A 887 -6.82 6.66 -22.75
CA LYS A 887 -5.95 5.80 -23.53
C LYS A 887 -4.51 6.32 -23.44
N ARG A 888 -3.62 5.51 -22.88
CA ARG A 888 -2.20 5.84 -22.75
C ARG A 888 -1.52 5.79 -24.12
N ASN A 889 -1.04 6.95 -24.60
CA ASN A 889 -0.32 7.06 -25.86
C ASN A 889 1.13 6.58 -25.71
N SER A 890 1.40 5.33 -26.11
CA SER A 890 2.74 4.74 -26.12
C SER A 890 3.56 5.08 -27.37
N ASN A 891 2.98 5.73 -28.38
CA ASN A 891 3.67 5.99 -29.66
C ASN A 891 4.91 6.88 -29.47
N LYS A 892 4.83 7.84 -28.55
CA LYS A 892 5.96 8.70 -28.19
C LYS A 892 7.12 7.89 -27.60
N ASP A 893 6.81 7.02 -26.64
CA ASP A 893 7.83 6.18 -26.00
C ASP A 893 8.48 5.25 -27.03
N ILE A 894 7.68 4.67 -27.94
CA ILE A 894 8.16 3.80 -29.02
C ILE A 894 9.09 4.57 -29.97
N ASP A 895 8.69 5.75 -30.44
CA ASP A 895 9.51 6.59 -31.33
C ASP A 895 10.84 7.00 -30.67
N PHE A 896 10.79 7.41 -29.40
CA PHE A 896 12.00 7.81 -28.67
C PHE A 896 12.92 6.62 -28.41
N LEU A 897 12.37 5.45 -28.05
CA LEU A 897 13.14 4.22 -27.93
C LEU A 897 13.80 3.83 -29.26
N GLN A 898 13.08 3.89 -30.38
CA GLN A 898 13.65 3.59 -31.70
C GLN A 898 14.83 4.51 -32.05
N LYS A 899 14.77 5.79 -31.66
CA LYS A 899 15.86 6.74 -31.87
C LYS A 899 17.05 6.49 -30.95
N LEU A 900 16.82 6.10 -29.70
CA LEU A 900 17.88 5.80 -28.73
C LEU A 900 18.55 4.43 -28.97
N LYS A 901 17.89 3.53 -29.70
CA LYS A 901 18.45 2.24 -30.15
C LYS A 901 19.42 2.37 -31.32
N LYS A 902 19.34 3.45 -32.10
CA LYS A 902 20.22 3.75 -33.25
C LYS A 902 21.46 4.50 -32.78
#